data_AF-A0A934C660-F1
#
_entry.id   AF-A0A934C660-F1
#
_cell.length_a   1.000
_cell.length_b   1.000
_cell.length_c   1.000
_cell.angle_alpha   90.00
_cell.angle_beta   90.00
_cell.angle_gamma   90.00
#
_symmetry.space_group_name_H-M   'P 1'
#
loop_
_entity.id
_entity.type
_entity.pdbx_description
1 polymer ?
#
loop_
_entity_poly.entity_id
_entity_poly.type
_entity_poly.pdbx_seq_one_letter_code
_entity_poly.pdbx_strand_id
1 'polypeptide(L)'
;MSTPTSSAALAPDGAPDHGITLLGPKPFAPGGPGDAATHIGTVFPAQRTLVTLPGIHATQRLDFVEHCDRRRREAGQAPLTEAEQERLMLEAVDLIFEGGLILIRPDPANMPLAFAADEMLAELEMVSRRNVRFLFAMDPAVRGAIQARGENWRITPLPQSADEMLALIASSKVAIREGAIYYYNRFTGTRHLTYAEFARLGALDERSLAWQLQEIAMYSGQCNRRGRPEVDFFAVRSGAFGAADFEGLDFAGLAVEELQRRYAALREKFRAAVEADFWQDDPRVEVWRSRMLSALVSQEDQTLTVDLLRELSPEFFLQVEWLPGGRFEEGEFLFDPVLEEAEQHPEDESLRRLCDPLVRGFIVSYIREYGTVETINIGRISRSLSKIRPQVRGRRGVYLAQLKLHGVAAPLLRLIRMQKWGIRERLDEGKPLLQALLENEEYTDYVLDRRLGLRQLGMNLPGRIRVLRTRETYHGVNREVAGRSIPVVGFERDYLGGLATDKVPAARYLKEGYAERLAFLLGRAAASNLIVGRALEQSLQAMFDDGDEIIKEDPATGQPVEIVVSDPTGSFADFRRSLLEMAGDYARPVNARLGKVPRPREFAEFYLQAFGERFLHLQREYRKRRRAFDALFKHCAYDPAGSFAYRWESVLHRLHTTDGEELVRAVRERIDLPDLR
;
A
#
# COMPACT_ATOMS: atom_id res chain seq x y z
N MET A 1 -57.75 -6.08 -31.08
CA MET A 1 -56.81 -5.05 -30.61
C MET A 1 -55.44 -5.68 -30.63
N SER A 2 -54.68 -5.31 -31.64
CA SER A 2 -53.40 -5.89 -32.03
C SER A 2 -52.28 -5.29 -31.21
N THR A 3 -51.41 -6.13 -30.66
CA THR A 3 -50.09 -5.78 -30.15
C THR A 3 -49.04 -6.41 -31.08
N PRO A 4 -47.99 -5.66 -31.48
CA PRO A 4 -47.13 -6.07 -32.57
C PRO A 4 -46.02 -7.02 -32.11
N THR A 5 -45.71 -7.92 -33.02
CA THR A 5 -44.64 -8.90 -33.07
C THR A 5 -43.26 -8.27 -32.86
N SER A 6 -42.54 -8.78 -31.86
CA SER A 6 -41.11 -8.53 -31.67
C SER A 6 -40.31 -9.22 -32.79
N SER A 7 -39.47 -8.44 -33.45
CA SER A 7 -38.57 -8.84 -34.53
C SER A 7 -37.58 -9.90 -34.04
N ALA A 8 -37.61 -11.06 -34.68
CA ALA A 8 -36.63 -12.13 -34.52
C ALA A 8 -35.22 -11.63 -34.89
N ALA A 9 -34.29 -11.70 -33.93
CA ALA A 9 -32.87 -11.60 -34.20
C ALA A 9 -32.41 -12.90 -34.86
N LEU A 10 -31.89 -12.79 -36.09
CA LEU A 10 -31.18 -13.85 -36.79
C LEU A 10 -29.93 -14.24 -35.99
N ALA A 11 -29.95 -15.42 -35.36
CA ALA A 11 -28.75 -16.10 -34.92
C ALA A 11 -28.10 -16.77 -36.15
N PRO A 12 -26.82 -16.50 -36.46
CA PRO A 12 -26.08 -17.38 -37.36
C PRO A 12 -25.57 -18.59 -36.59
N ASP A 13 -26.02 -19.75 -37.03
CA ASP A 13 -25.45 -21.06 -36.73
C ASP A 13 -23.93 -21.08 -36.98
N GLY A 14 -23.19 -21.54 -35.99
CA GLY A 14 -21.75 -21.76 -36.01
C GLY A 14 -21.29 -21.99 -34.59
N ALA A 15 -21.04 -23.25 -34.22
CA ALA A 15 -20.53 -23.62 -32.91
C ALA A 15 -19.31 -22.74 -32.55
N PRO A 16 -19.26 -22.11 -31.36
CA PRO A 16 -18.14 -21.26 -31.00
C PRO A 16 -16.89 -22.12 -30.82
N ASP A 17 -15.87 -21.80 -31.58
CA ASP A 17 -14.50 -22.22 -31.34
C ASP A 17 -14.14 -21.78 -29.90
N HIS A 18 -13.99 -22.74 -28.98
CA HIS A 18 -13.90 -22.45 -27.54
C HIS A 18 -12.57 -21.79 -27.13
N GLY A 19 -11.61 -21.66 -28.05
CA GLY A 19 -10.30 -21.06 -27.81
C GLY A 19 -10.27 -19.54 -27.93
N ILE A 20 -9.34 -18.91 -27.22
CA ILE A 20 -9.03 -17.49 -27.38
C ILE A 20 -8.21 -17.29 -28.66
N THR A 21 -8.65 -16.37 -29.53
CA THR A 21 -7.92 -16.03 -30.76
C THR A 21 -6.80 -15.03 -30.45
N LEU A 22 -5.57 -15.33 -30.87
CA LEU A 22 -4.41 -14.43 -30.74
C LEU A 22 -4.00 -13.87 -32.10
N LEU A 23 -4.01 -12.54 -32.24
CA LEU A 23 -3.55 -11.82 -33.43
C LEU A 23 -2.22 -11.11 -33.12
N GLY A 24 -1.11 -11.76 -33.46
CA GLY A 24 0.24 -11.26 -33.23
C GLY A 24 1.10 -12.20 -32.39
N PRO A 25 2.29 -11.76 -31.94
CA PRO A 25 3.17 -12.56 -31.09
C PRO A 25 2.53 -12.93 -29.75
N LYS A 26 2.93 -14.05 -29.16
CA LYS A 26 2.49 -14.41 -27.80
C LYS A 26 2.96 -13.36 -26.78
N PRO A 27 2.18 -13.06 -25.73
CA PRO A 27 2.67 -12.27 -24.61
C PRO A 27 4.00 -12.83 -24.09
N PHE A 28 4.95 -11.94 -23.81
CA PHE A 28 6.30 -12.29 -23.32
C PHE A 28 7.16 -13.16 -24.26
N ALA A 29 6.76 -13.33 -25.53
CA ALA A 29 7.64 -13.97 -26.50
C ALA A 29 8.96 -13.18 -26.61
N PRO A 30 10.12 -13.84 -26.59
CA PRO A 30 11.40 -13.15 -26.73
C PRO A 30 11.49 -12.49 -28.11
N GLY A 31 11.90 -11.23 -28.12
CA GLY A 31 12.21 -10.44 -29.32
C GLY A 31 13.70 -10.51 -29.66
N GLY A 32 14.29 -9.37 -30.02
CA GLY A 32 15.74 -9.23 -30.18
C GLY A 32 16.51 -9.47 -28.87
N PRO A 33 17.87 -9.42 -28.86
CA PRO A 33 18.67 -9.71 -27.68
C PRO A 33 18.28 -8.81 -26.48
N GLY A 34 17.55 -9.36 -25.52
CA GLY A 34 17.14 -8.68 -24.29
C GLY A 34 15.80 -7.93 -24.34
N ASP A 35 15.03 -8.01 -25.44
CA ASP A 35 13.77 -7.27 -25.60
C ASP A 35 12.56 -8.20 -25.81
N ALA A 36 11.36 -7.75 -25.42
CA ALA A 36 10.13 -8.50 -25.66
C ALA A 36 9.62 -8.24 -27.09
N ALA A 37 8.99 -9.23 -27.72
CA ALA A 37 8.43 -9.06 -29.07
C ALA A 37 7.24 -8.07 -29.10
N THR A 38 6.64 -7.76 -27.95
CA THR A 38 5.51 -6.85 -27.82
C THR A 38 5.42 -6.27 -26.40
N HIS A 39 5.06 -4.99 -26.30
CA HIS A 39 4.92 -4.27 -25.02
C HIS A 39 3.47 -3.85 -24.72
N ILE A 40 2.56 -4.01 -25.67
CA ILE A 40 1.14 -3.64 -25.50
C ILE A 40 0.23 -4.68 -26.17
N GLY A 41 -0.98 -4.80 -25.65
CA GLY A 41 -2.02 -5.60 -26.26
C GLY A 41 -3.39 -4.93 -26.15
N THR A 42 -4.34 -5.39 -26.96
CA THR A 42 -5.73 -4.96 -26.89
C THR A 42 -6.62 -6.18 -26.88
N VAL A 43 -7.46 -6.32 -25.85
CA VAL A 43 -8.38 -7.44 -25.67
C VAL A 43 -9.78 -7.02 -26.08
N PHE A 44 -10.47 -7.94 -26.73
CA PHE A 44 -11.88 -7.85 -27.11
C PHE A 44 -12.63 -9.01 -26.43
N PRO A 45 -13.13 -8.82 -25.19
CA PRO A 45 -13.67 -9.92 -24.39
C PRO A 45 -14.85 -10.62 -25.06
N ALA A 46 -15.79 -9.85 -25.65
CA ALA A 46 -16.96 -10.39 -26.31
C ALA A 46 -16.62 -11.23 -27.54
N GLN A 47 -15.54 -10.89 -28.25
CA GLN A 47 -15.06 -11.60 -29.43
C GLN A 47 -13.94 -12.61 -29.10
N ARG A 48 -13.62 -12.80 -27.81
CA ARG A 48 -12.56 -13.69 -27.30
C ARG A 48 -11.24 -13.56 -28.09
N THR A 49 -10.84 -12.32 -28.41
CA THR A 49 -9.64 -12.04 -29.19
C THR A 49 -8.65 -11.14 -28.44
N LEU A 50 -7.37 -11.52 -28.46
CA LEU A 50 -6.25 -10.71 -27.98
C LEU A 50 -5.39 -10.29 -29.18
N VAL A 51 -5.14 -8.99 -29.32
CA VAL A 51 -4.27 -8.42 -30.36
C VAL A 51 -2.98 -7.93 -29.74
N THR A 52 -1.84 -8.33 -30.29
CA THR A 52 -0.49 -8.01 -29.81
C THR A 52 0.44 -7.51 -30.91
N LEU A 53 -0.12 -7.17 -32.07
CA LEU A 53 0.61 -6.62 -33.22
C LEU A 53 1.39 -5.34 -32.85
N PRO A 54 2.55 -5.07 -33.48
CA PRO A 54 3.33 -3.86 -33.22
C PRO A 54 2.52 -2.57 -33.47
N GLY A 55 2.77 -1.52 -32.66
CA GLY A 55 2.15 -0.20 -32.83
C GLY A 55 1.60 0.36 -31.52
N ILE A 56 0.46 1.06 -31.61
CA ILE A 56 -0.27 1.62 -30.47
C ILE A 56 -1.67 0.98 -30.37
N HIS A 57 -2.35 1.12 -29.24
CA HIS A 57 -3.68 0.53 -29.07
C HIS A 57 -4.71 0.99 -30.11
N ALA A 58 -4.55 2.19 -30.68
CA ALA A 58 -5.42 2.67 -31.75
C ALA A 58 -5.22 1.84 -33.04
N THR A 59 -3.98 1.55 -33.42
CA THR A 59 -3.68 0.74 -34.61
C THR A 59 -4.09 -0.72 -34.41
N GLN A 60 -3.85 -1.30 -33.23
CA GLN A 60 -4.30 -2.67 -32.92
C GLN A 60 -5.82 -2.86 -33.05
N ARG A 61 -6.62 -1.83 -32.73
CA ARG A 61 -8.07 -1.90 -32.94
C ARG A 61 -8.46 -1.84 -34.42
N LEU A 62 -7.78 -1.03 -35.21
CA LEU A 62 -7.98 -0.98 -36.67
C LEU A 62 -7.60 -2.31 -37.31
N ASP A 63 -6.48 -2.91 -36.89
CA ASP A 63 -6.06 -4.23 -37.34
C ASP A 63 -7.10 -5.30 -37.01
N PHE A 64 -7.77 -5.20 -35.85
CA PHE A 64 -8.85 -6.10 -35.48
C PHE A 64 -10.10 -5.90 -36.33
N VAL A 65 -10.49 -4.66 -36.62
CA VAL A 65 -11.61 -4.36 -37.53
C VAL A 65 -11.34 -4.93 -38.92
N GLU A 66 -10.13 -4.74 -39.45
CA GLU A 66 -9.73 -5.31 -40.74
C GLU A 66 -9.77 -6.85 -40.70
N HIS A 67 -9.34 -7.46 -39.60
CA HIS A 67 -9.45 -8.91 -39.39
C HIS A 67 -10.91 -9.37 -39.43
N CYS A 68 -11.81 -8.68 -38.73
CA CYS A 68 -13.24 -8.98 -38.75
C CYS A 68 -13.85 -8.83 -40.16
N ASP A 69 -13.52 -7.75 -40.88
CA ASP A 69 -13.99 -7.52 -42.23
C ASP A 69 -13.46 -8.55 -43.23
N ARG A 70 -12.22 -9.00 -43.05
CA ARG A 70 -11.67 -10.12 -43.83
C ARG A 70 -12.45 -11.41 -43.56
N ARG A 71 -12.72 -11.76 -42.30
CA ARG A 71 -13.54 -12.94 -41.95
C ARG A 71 -14.97 -12.85 -42.48
N ARG A 72 -15.61 -11.68 -42.40
CA ARG A 72 -16.94 -11.46 -42.98
C ARG A 72 -16.92 -11.64 -44.50
N ARG A 73 -15.92 -11.09 -45.20
CA ARG A 73 -15.75 -11.30 -46.64
C ARG A 73 -15.56 -12.78 -47.00
N GLU A 74 -14.73 -13.50 -46.26
CA GLU A 74 -14.53 -14.96 -46.42
C GLU A 74 -15.84 -15.74 -46.20
N ALA A 75 -16.69 -15.27 -45.28
CA ALA A 75 -18.02 -15.82 -45.03
C ALA A 75 -19.13 -15.28 -45.96
N GLY A 76 -18.80 -14.45 -46.96
CA GLY A 76 -19.79 -13.85 -47.87
C GLY A 76 -20.70 -12.80 -47.23
N GLN A 77 -20.34 -12.27 -46.07
CA GLN A 77 -21.07 -11.24 -45.32
C GLN A 77 -20.58 -9.83 -45.68
N ALA A 78 -21.44 -8.84 -45.50
CA ALA A 78 -21.07 -7.43 -45.66
C ALA A 78 -20.04 -7.00 -44.59
N PRO A 79 -19.11 -6.08 -44.91
CA PRO A 79 -18.22 -5.48 -43.92
C PRO A 79 -18.97 -4.87 -42.73
N LEU A 80 -18.26 -4.67 -41.63
CA LEU A 80 -18.76 -3.99 -40.44
C LEU A 80 -19.24 -2.58 -40.79
N THR A 81 -20.44 -2.24 -40.34
CA THR A 81 -20.95 -0.86 -40.39
C THR A 81 -20.17 0.04 -39.42
N GLU A 82 -20.19 1.36 -39.64
CA GLU A 82 -19.53 2.33 -38.74
C GLU A 82 -19.95 2.15 -37.28
N ALA A 83 -21.24 1.93 -37.02
CA ALA A 83 -21.77 1.70 -35.67
C ALA A 83 -21.25 0.39 -35.05
N GLU A 84 -21.06 -0.67 -35.85
CA GLU A 84 -20.47 -1.92 -35.37
C GLU A 84 -18.97 -1.76 -35.07
N GLN A 85 -18.25 -1.01 -35.90
CA GLN A 85 -16.84 -0.69 -35.67
C GLN A 85 -16.67 0.14 -34.39
N GLU A 86 -17.49 1.18 -34.20
CA GLU A 86 -17.48 2.00 -32.99
C GLU A 86 -17.75 1.15 -31.74
N ARG A 87 -18.75 0.25 -31.79
CA ARG A 87 -19.02 -0.68 -30.69
C ARG A 87 -17.82 -1.57 -30.37
N LEU A 88 -17.19 -2.18 -31.37
CA LEU A 88 -15.97 -2.98 -31.15
C LEU A 88 -14.85 -2.17 -30.49
N MET A 89 -14.69 -0.91 -30.89
CA MET A 89 -13.70 0.00 -30.32
C MET A 89 -14.01 0.33 -28.86
N LEU A 90 -15.29 0.51 -28.52
CA LEU A 90 -15.76 0.77 -27.16
C LEU A 90 -15.63 -0.44 -26.23
N GLU A 91 -15.80 -1.65 -26.76
CA GLU A 91 -15.68 -2.93 -26.05
C GLU A 91 -14.22 -3.44 -25.92
N ALA A 92 -13.25 -2.67 -26.39
CA ALA A 92 -11.83 -3.04 -26.32
C ALA A 92 -11.16 -2.58 -25.02
N VAL A 93 -10.35 -3.45 -24.41
CA VAL A 93 -9.56 -3.16 -23.19
C VAL A 93 -8.07 -3.12 -23.53
N ASP A 94 -7.41 -2.03 -23.14
CA ASP A 94 -5.97 -1.85 -23.33
C ASP A 94 -5.16 -2.64 -22.29
N LEU A 95 -4.09 -3.31 -22.73
CA LEU A 95 -3.13 -4.04 -21.90
C LEU A 95 -1.70 -3.51 -22.09
N ILE A 96 -0.92 -3.47 -21.02
CA ILE A 96 0.52 -3.18 -21.08
C ILE A 96 1.29 -4.42 -20.62
N PHE A 97 2.35 -4.79 -21.34
CA PHE A 97 3.23 -5.90 -20.98
C PHE A 97 4.56 -5.36 -20.45
N GLU A 98 4.85 -5.62 -19.18
CA GLU A 98 6.02 -5.04 -18.50
C GLU A 98 6.57 -6.03 -17.45
N GLY A 99 7.87 -6.36 -17.54
CA GLY A 99 8.53 -7.16 -16.50
C GLY A 99 7.89 -8.53 -16.24
N GLY A 100 7.29 -9.15 -17.26
CA GLY A 100 6.54 -10.41 -17.11
C GLY A 100 5.11 -10.25 -16.58
N LEU A 101 4.62 -9.01 -16.41
CA LEU A 101 3.26 -8.69 -16.01
C LEU A 101 2.40 -8.25 -17.19
N ILE A 102 1.10 -8.56 -17.12
CA ILE A 102 0.05 -7.99 -17.95
C ILE A 102 -0.72 -6.99 -17.09
N LEU A 103 -0.68 -5.72 -17.47
CA LEU A 103 -1.34 -4.64 -16.77
C LEU A 103 -2.61 -4.25 -17.54
N ILE A 104 -3.77 -4.60 -17.00
CA ILE A 104 -5.08 -4.20 -17.51
C ILE A 104 -5.26 -2.71 -17.23
N ARG A 105 -5.65 -1.96 -18.26
CA ARG A 105 -5.95 -0.53 -18.18
C ARG A 105 -7.47 -0.32 -18.09
N PRO A 106 -8.08 -0.31 -16.88
CA PRO A 106 -9.54 -0.20 -16.78
C PRO A 106 -10.07 1.17 -17.23
N ASP A 107 -11.31 1.15 -17.69
CA ASP A 107 -12.18 2.31 -17.80
C ASP A 107 -12.97 2.45 -16.48
N PRO A 108 -12.77 3.52 -15.68
CA PRO A 108 -13.51 3.74 -14.45
C PRO A 108 -15.03 3.72 -14.61
N ALA A 109 -15.54 4.09 -15.80
CA ALA A 109 -16.97 4.08 -16.10
C ALA A 109 -17.48 2.68 -16.51
N ASN A 110 -16.60 1.73 -16.83
CA ASN A 110 -16.96 0.39 -17.31
C ASN A 110 -16.04 -0.70 -16.76
N MET A 111 -15.99 -0.81 -15.43
CA MET A 111 -15.25 -1.88 -14.74
C MET A 111 -15.67 -3.30 -15.13
N PRO A 112 -16.95 -3.62 -15.43
CA PRO A 112 -17.33 -4.96 -15.89
C PRO A 112 -16.55 -5.43 -17.13
N LEU A 113 -16.25 -4.53 -18.06
CA LEU A 113 -15.46 -4.87 -19.25
C LEU A 113 -14.00 -5.22 -18.88
N ALA A 114 -13.40 -4.50 -17.93
CA ALA A 114 -12.06 -4.81 -17.43
C ALA A 114 -12.01 -6.18 -16.73
N PHE A 115 -13.06 -6.53 -15.97
CA PHE A 115 -13.16 -7.86 -15.36
C PHE A 115 -13.38 -8.96 -16.39
N ALA A 116 -14.19 -8.73 -17.43
CA ALA A 116 -14.33 -9.69 -18.52
C ALA A 116 -13.00 -9.95 -19.24
N ALA A 117 -12.18 -8.91 -19.43
CA ALA A 117 -10.82 -9.07 -19.95
C ALA A 117 -9.91 -9.87 -19.00
N ASP A 118 -10.02 -9.65 -17.68
CA ASP A 118 -9.26 -10.42 -16.68
C ASP A 118 -9.60 -11.92 -16.72
N GLU A 119 -10.89 -12.27 -16.69
CA GLU A 119 -11.33 -13.67 -16.74
C GLU A 119 -10.88 -14.33 -18.05
N MET A 120 -11.00 -13.63 -19.18
CA MET A 120 -10.50 -14.12 -20.47
C MET A 120 -8.98 -14.35 -20.44
N LEU A 121 -8.20 -13.44 -19.86
CA LEU A 121 -6.75 -13.63 -19.75
C LEU A 121 -6.38 -14.80 -18.84
N ALA A 122 -7.18 -15.10 -17.81
CA ALA A 122 -6.96 -16.23 -16.91
C ALA A 122 -7.19 -17.60 -17.58
N GLU A 123 -7.96 -17.65 -18.66
CA GLU A 123 -8.15 -18.87 -19.47
C GLU A 123 -6.95 -19.18 -20.39
N LEU A 124 -6.02 -18.23 -20.57
CA LEU A 124 -4.80 -18.48 -21.33
C LEU A 124 -3.82 -19.32 -20.52
N GLU A 125 -3.64 -20.59 -20.88
CA GLU A 125 -2.70 -21.53 -20.21
C GLU A 125 -1.27 -20.98 -20.00
N MET A 126 -0.84 -20.05 -20.85
CA MET A 126 0.50 -19.44 -20.79
C MET A 126 0.62 -18.25 -19.82
N VAL A 127 -0.48 -17.82 -19.18
CA VAL A 127 -0.54 -16.63 -18.33
C VAL A 127 -1.01 -17.03 -16.93
N SER A 128 -0.10 -17.04 -15.96
CA SER A 128 -0.50 -17.15 -14.56
C SER A 128 -1.23 -15.87 -14.11
N ARG A 129 -2.30 -16.05 -13.32
CA ARG A 129 -3.07 -14.96 -12.71
C ARG A 129 -2.21 -14.03 -11.85
N ARG A 130 -1.09 -14.52 -11.31
CA ARG A 130 -0.12 -13.73 -10.53
C ARG A 130 0.48 -12.58 -11.33
N ASN A 131 0.56 -12.77 -12.65
CA ASN A 131 1.15 -11.83 -13.60
C ASN A 131 0.15 -10.81 -14.12
N VAL A 132 -1.16 -11.00 -13.93
CA VAL A 132 -2.17 -10.07 -14.43
C VAL A 132 -2.57 -9.10 -13.31
N ARG A 133 -2.46 -7.79 -13.53
CA ARG A 133 -2.76 -6.73 -12.55
C ARG A 133 -3.61 -5.62 -13.16
N PHE A 134 -4.30 -4.86 -12.33
CA PHE A 134 -5.04 -3.67 -12.74
C PHE A 134 -4.21 -2.40 -12.50
N LEU A 135 -4.25 -1.48 -13.46
CA LEU A 135 -3.81 -0.10 -13.32
C LEU A 135 -4.92 0.77 -12.71
N PHE A 136 -4.64 2.06 -12.47
CA PHE A 136 -5.58 3.04 -11.89
C PHE A 136 -6.03 2.77 -10.46
N ALA A 137 -5.15 2.18 -9.64
CA ALA A 137 -5.32 2.04 -8.18
C ALA A 137 -5.75 3.33 -7.45
N MET A 138 -5.43 4.50 -8.03
CA MET A 138 -5.71 5.81 -7.47
C MET A 138 -7.10 6.34 -7.82
N ASP A 139 -7.74 5.80 -8.87
CA ASP A 139 -9.12 6.14 -9.21
C ASP A 139 -10.10 5.47 -8.21
N PRO A 140 -10.97 6.24 -7.53
CA PRO A 140 -11.88 5.69 -6.53
C PRO A 140 -12.85 4.63 -7.06
N ALA A 141 -13.32 4.76 -8.31
CA ALA A 141 -14.27 3.81 -8.90
C ALA A 141 -13.58 2.49 -9.22
N VAL A 142 -12.38 2.55 -9.80
CA VAL A 142 -11.56 1.36 -10.08
C VAL A 142 -11.20 0.64 -8.78
N ARG A 143 -10.70 1.38 -7.79
CA ARG A 143 -10.34 0.83 -6.48
C ARG A 143 -11.56 0.20 -5.80
N GLY A 144 -12.69 0.91 -5.77
CA GLY A 144 -13.92 0.43 -5.16
C GLY A 144 -14.41 -0.87 -5.81
N ALA A 145 -14.35 -0.97 -7.13
CA ALA A 145 -14.75 -2.16 -7.86
C ALA A 145 -13.82 -3.36 -7.58
N ILE A 146 -12.50 -3.18 -7.59
CA ILE A 146 -11.55 -4.26 -7.30
C ILE A 146 -11.65 -4.70 -5.83
N GLN A 147 -11.77 -3.74 -4.92
CA GLN A 147 -11.99 -4.01 -3.49
C GLN A 147 -13.27 -4.82 -3.28
N ALA A 148 -14.34 -4.49 -4.00
CA ALA A 148 -15.61 -5.19 -3.94
C ALA A 148 -15.52 -6.66 -4.40
N ARG A 149 -14.51 -7.02 -5.20
CA ARG A 149 -14.23 -8.41 -5.58
C ARG A 149 -13.35 -9.16 -4.59
N GLY A 150 -12.81 -8.52 -3.54
CA GLY A 150 -11.82 -9.17 -2.68
C GLY A 150 -10.43 -9.30 -3.33
N GLU A 151 -10.17 -8.50 -4.36
CA GLU A 151 -9.01 -8.63 -5.25
C GLU A 151 -8.01 -7.46 -5.10
N ASN A 152 -7.92 -6.80 -3.93
CA ASN A 152 -6.96 -5.71 -3.70
C ASN A 152 -5.51 -6.10 -4.04
N TRP A 153 -5.17 -7.38 -3.94
CA TRP A 153 -3.87 -7.91 -4.31
C TRP A 153 -3.59 -7.80 -5.81
N ARG A 154 -4.61 -7.73 -6.67
CA ARG A 154 -4.48 -7.55 -8.12
C ARG A 154 -4.17 -6.11 -8.52
N ILE A 155 -4.20 -5.17 -7.57
CA ILE A 155 -3.83 -3.78 -7.81
C ILE A 155 -2.32 -3.67 -7.97
N THR A 156 -1.85 -2.98 -9.01
CA THR A 156 -0.42 -2.73 -9.21
C THR A 156 0.15 -1.91 -8.04
N PRO A 157 1.17 -2.40 -7.32
CA PRO A 157 1.76 -1.65 -6.22
C PRO A 157 2.51 -0.42 -6.74
N LEU A 158 2.48 0.66 -5.96
CA LEU A 158 3.36 1.82 -6.19
C LEU A 158 4.78 1.49 -5.68
N PRO A 159 5.84 2.01 -6.32
CA PRO A 159 7.22 1.75 -5.87
C PRO A 159 7.46 2.32 -4.46
N GLN A 160 8.01 1.50 -3.56
CA GLN A 160 8.20 1.78 -2.13
C GLN A 160 9.68 1.92 -1.72
N SER A 161 10.61 1.68 -2.64
CA SER A 161 12.05 1.84 -2.44
C SER A 161 12.69 2.66 -3.56
N ALA A 162 13.86 3.24 -3.28
CA ALA A 162 14.63 3.94 -4.30
C ALA A 162 14.96 3.00 -5.47
N ASP A 163 15.30 1.75 -5.21
CA ASP A 163 15.60 0.76 -6.25
C ASP A 163 14.37 0.43 -7.11
N GLU A 164 13.19 0.26 -6.50
CA GLU A 164 11.93 0.08 -7.24
C GLU A 164 11.58 1.31 -8.07
N MET A 165 11.82 2.50 -7.54
CA MET A 165 11.63 3.76 -8.27
C MET A 165 12.56 3.86 -9.48
N LEU A 166 13.84 3.52 -9.31
CA LEU A 166 14.83 3.48 -10.40
C LEU A 166 14.42 2.46 -11.46
N ALA A 167 14.00 1.26 -11.05
CA ALA A 167 13.53 0.21 -11.94
C ALA A 167 12.32 0.67 -12.74
N LEU A 168 11.33 1.31 -12.10
CA LEU A 168 10.15 1.84 -12.79
C LEU A 168 10.51 2.89 -13.84
N ILE A 169 11.39 3.83 -13.53
CA ILE A 169 11.81 4.86 -14.49
C ILE A 169 12.51 4.21 -15.68
N ALA A 170 13.39 3.24 -15.43
CA ALA A 170 14.11 2.53 -16.48
C ALA A 170 13.17 1.73 -17.39
N SER A 171 12.20 1.01 -16.81
CA SER A 171 11.23 0.21 -17.57
C SER A 171 10.17 1.04 -18.29
N SER A 172 9.97 2.31 -17.89
CA SER A 172 9.04 3.22 -18.56
C SER A 172 9.58 3.77 -19.88
N LYS A 173 10.84 3.50 -20.25
CA LYS A 173 11.44 3.99 -21.49
C LYS A 173 11.01 3.14 -22.68
N VAL A 174 10.31 3.75 -23.64
CA VAL A 174 9.68 3.06 -24.77
C VAL A 174 9.93 3.76 -26.10
N ALA A 175 9.80 3.00 -27.19
CA ALA A 175 9.70 3.50 -28.56
C ALA A 175 8.23 3.60 -29.01
N ILE A 176 7.96 4.37 -30.07
CA ILE A 176 6.69 4.28 -30.81
C ILE A 176 6.90 3.47 -32.09
N ARG A 177 7.76 3.97 -32.99
CA ARG A 177 8.24 3.26 -34.19
C ARG A 177 9.75 3.32 -34.30
N GLU A 178 10.33 4.48 -34.02
CA GLU A 178 11.76 4.74 -34.13
C GLU A 178 12.51 4.41 -32.82
N GLY A 179 13.35 5.31 -32.32
CA GLY A 179 14.13 5.10 -31.11
C GLY A 179 13.30 5.10 -29.82
N ALA A 180 13.78 4.35 -28.82
CA ALA A 180 13.22 4.39 -27.48
C ALA A 180 13.66 5.66 -26.76
N ILE A 181 12.98 6.78 -26.99
CA ILE A 181 13.33 8.11 -26.44
C ILE A 181 12.27 8.67 -25.48
N TYR A 182 11.18 7.95 -25.25
CA TYR A 182 10.05 8.43 -24.47
C TYR A 182 9.90 7.71 -23.14
N TYR A 183 9.50 8.44 -22.12
CA TYR A 183 9.08 7.92 -20.83
C TYR A 183 7.56 7.82 -20.78
N TYR A 184 7.02 6.60 -20.78
CA TYR A 184 5.60 6.34 -20.90
C TYR A 184 4.88 6.43 -19.55
N ASN A 185 3.98 7.40 -19.41
CA ASN A 185 3.01 7.43 -18.32
C ASN A 185 1.89 6.44 -18.63
N ARG A 186 1.94 5.27 -17.98
CA ARG A 186 0.94 4.20 -18.09
C ARG A 186 -0.47 4.58 -17.63
N PHE A 187 -0.61 5.66 -16.88
CA PHE A 187 -1.92 6.12 -16.41
C PHE A 187 -2.60 7.02 -17.44
N THR A 188 -1.91 8.06 -17.90
CA THR A 188 -2.48 8.99 -18.90
C THR A 188 -2.41 8.41 -20.31
N GLY A 189 -1.45 7.53 -20.58
CA GLY A 189 -1.10 7.08 -21.93
C GLY A 189 -0.19 8.06 -22.66
N THR A 190 0.32 9.08 -21.97
CA THR A 190 1.20 10.10 -22.55
C THR A 190 2.64 9.63 -22.53
N ARG A 191 3.38 9.90 -23.61
CA ARG A 191 4.81 9.65 -23.73
C ARG A 191 5.57 10.95 -23.52
N HIS A 192 6.30 11.03 -22.40
CA HIS A 192 7.10 12.19 -22.07
C HIS A 192 8.48 12.15 -22.74
N LEU A 193 8.79 13.17 -23.51
CA LEU A 193 10.11 13.38 -24.10
C LEU A 193 10.93 14.33 -23.21
N THR A 194 12.11 13.92 -22.78
CA THR A 194 13.04 14.77 -22.00
C THR A 194 13.93 15.59 -22.93
N TYR A 195 14.46 16.69 -22.40
CA TYR A 195 15.47 17.46 -23.13
C TYR A 195 16.71 16.63 -23.44
N ALA A 196 17.18 15.79 -22.50
CA ALA A 196 18.40 15.01 -22.69
C ALA A 196 18.25 13.92 -23.76
N GLU A 197 17.10 13.26 -23.88
CA GLU A 197 16.81 12.35 -24.99
C GLU A 197 16.71 13.13 -26.32
N PHE A 198 16.02 14.28 -26.34
CA PHE A 198 15.92 15.11 -27.54
C PHE A 198 17.29 15.66 -28.01
N ALA A 199 18.17 16.02 -27.08
CA ALA A 199 19.53 16.47 -27.37
C ALA A 199 20.43 15.36 -27.93
N ARG A 200 20.16 14.09 -27.59
CA ARG A 200 20.88 12.92 -28.12
C ARG A 200 20.56 12.61 -29.58
N LEU A 201 19.44 13.11 -30.11
CA LEU A 201 19.08 12.94 -31.52
C LEU A 201 20.14 13.50 -32.47
N GLY A 202 20.91 14.51 -32.04
CA GLY A 202 22.00 15.06 -32.83
C GLY A 202 23.17 14.10 -33.11
N ALA A 203 23.18 12.91 -32.51
CA ALA A 203 24.15 11.85 -32.81
C ALA A 203 23.65 10.84 -33.87
N LEU A 204 22.39 10.93 -34.30
CA LEU A 204 21.83 10.08 -35.36
C LEU A 204 22.34 10.53 -36.74
N ASP A 205 22.35 9.61 -37.70
CA ASP A 205 22.49 9.96 -39.11
C ASP A 205 21.28 10.76 -39.61
N GLU A 206 21.43 11.40 -40.77
CA GLU A 206 20.45 12.35 -41.30
C GLU A 206 19.07 11.71 -41.52
N ARG A 207 19.04 10.44 -41.96
CA ARG A 207 17.80 9.74 -42.26
C ARG A 207 17.07 9.36 -40.98
N SER A 208 17.78 8.80 -40.00
CA SER A 208 17.21 8.47 -38.70
C SER A 208 16.75 9.72 -37.93
N LEU A 209 17.49 10.84 -38.02
CA LEU A 209 17.06 12.11 -37.43
C LEU A 209 15.75 12.61 -38.05
N ALA A 210 15.63 12.59 -39.38
CA ALA A 210 14.43 13.02 -40.08
C ALA A 210 13.20 12.19 -39.66
N TRP A 211 13.33 10.87 -39.60
CA TRP A 211 12.25 9.97 -39.18
C TRP A 211 11.86 10.18 -37.72
N GLN A 212 12.83 10.33 -36.83
CA GLN A 212 12.54 10.58 -35.42
C GLN A 212 11.84 11.92 -35.19
N LEU A 213 12.25 12.99 -35.89
CA LEU A 213 11.59 14.29 -35.81
C LEU A 213 10.17 14.26 -36.41
N GLN A 214 9.98 13.51 -37.50
CA GLN A 214 8.66 13.31 -38.08
C GLN A 214 7.71 12.57 -37.13
N GLU A 215 8.22 11.55 -36.43
CA GLU A 215 7.48 10.83 -35.40
C GLU A 215 7.04 11.77 -34.25
N ILE A 216 7.98 12.57 -33.72
CA ILE A 216 7.68 13.55 -32.66
C ILE A 216 6.63 14.55 -33.12
N ALA A 217 6.76 15.11 -34.33
CA ALA A 217 5.82 16.08 -34.88
C ALA A 217 4.41 15.47 -35.03
N MET A 218 4.33 14.26 -35.57
CA MET A 218 3.06 13.58 -35.80
C MET A 218 2.33 13.26 -34.48
N TYR A 219 3.03 12.72 -33.48
CA TYR A 219 2.38 12.27 -32.24
C TYR A 219 2.22 13.39 -31.20
N SER A 220 3.04 14.43 -31.19
CA SER A 220 2.82 15.58 -30.29
C SER A 220 1.56 16.37 -30.65
N GLY A 221 1.16 16.36 -31.92
CA GLY A 221 -0.11 16.97 -32.39
C GLY A 221 -1.36 16.13 -32.16
N GLN A 222 -1.24 14.92 -31.61
CA GLN A 222 -2.37 13.99 -31.41
C GLN A 222 -2.76 13.88 -29.94
N CYS A 223 -4.05 13.60 -29.71
CA CYS A 223 -4.56 13.22 -28.41
C CYS A 223 -4.91 11.74 -28.40
N ASN A 224 -4.60 11.07 -27.30
CA ASN A 224 -5.08 9.74 -27.00
C ASN A 224 -6.58 9.75 -26.69
N ARG A 225 -7.19 8.56 -26.56
CA ARG A 225 -8.63 8.37 -26.29
C ARG A 225 -9.16 9.10 -25.05
N ARG A 226 -8.28 9.50 -24.12
CA ARG A 226 -8.65 10.26 -22.90
C ARG A 226 -8.53 11.77 -23.08
N GLY A 227 -8.31 12.23 -24.30
CA GLY A 227 -8.10 13.65 -24.60
C GLY A 227 -6.76 14.20 -24.08
N ARG A 228 -5.79 13.33 -23.77
CA ARG A 228 -4.43 13.73 -23.35
C ARG A 228 -3.47 13.64 -24.52
N PRO A 229 -2.40 14.46 -24.59
CA PRO A 229 -1.41 14.35 -25.66
C PRO A 229 -0.80 12.95 -25.75
N GLU A 230 -0.60 12.45 -26.97
CA GLU A 230 0.08 11.16 -27.20
C GLU A 230 1.58 11.28 -26.87
N VAL A 231 2.21 12.41 -27.23
CA VAL A 231 3.56 12.82 -26.81
C VAL A 231 3.51 14.21 -26.16
N ASP A 232 4.19 14.37 -25.03
CA ASP A 232 4.32 15.63 -24.29
C ASP A 232 5.78 15.86 -23.83
N PHE A 233 6.12 17.07 -23.42
CA PHE A 233 7.49 17.48 -23.13
C PHE A 233 7.74 17.64 -21.63
N PHE A 234 8.72 16.89 -21.11
CA PHE A 234 8.98 16.79 -19.68
C PHE A 234 9.57 18.08 -19.09
N ALA A 235 9.07 18.48 -17.91
CA ALA A 235 9.56 19.60 -17.11
C ALA A 235 9.62 20.97 -17.83
N VAL A 236 8.79 21.14 -18.87
CA VAL A 236 8.65 22.39 -19.61
C VAL A 236 7.82 23.40 -18.82
N ARG A 237 8.27 24.66 -18.78
CA ARG A 237 7.45 25.78 -18.29
C ARG A 237 6.23 25.97 -19.19
N SER A 238 5.04 26.06 -18.60
CA SER A 238 3.77 26.11 -19.34
C SER A 238 3.80 27.06 -20.54
N GLY A 239 3.49 26.54 -21.73
CA GLY A 239 3.45 27.29 -23.00
C GLY A 239 4.81 27.65 -23.62
N ALA A 240 5.95 27.27 -23.02
CA ALA A 240 7.27 27.65 -23.53
C ALA A 240 7.78 26.79 -24.69
N PHE A 241 7.35 25.53 -24.76
CA PHE A 241 7.70 24.57 -25.82
C PHE A 241 6.60 23.50 -25.93
N GLY A 242 6.27 23.04 -27.14
CA GLY A 242 5.20 22.05 -27.33
C GLY A 242 4.91 21.68 -28.79
N ALA A 243 3.76 21.04 -29.03
CA ALA A 243 3.35 20.57 -30.36
C ALA A 243 3.35 21.67 -31.44
N ALA A 244 2.98 22.90 -31.06
CA ALA A 244 2.96 24.07 -31.95
C ALA A 244 4.34 24.39 -32.57
N ASP A 245 5.43 23.96 -31.95
CA ASP A 245 6.79 24.14 -32.48
C ASP A 245 7.10 23.24 -33.68
N PHE A 246 6.31 22.19 -33.87
CA PHE A 246 6.45 21.18 -34.91
C PHE A 246 5.40 21.30 -36.03
N GLU A 247 4.39 22.17 -35.87
CA GLU A 247 3.31 22.33 -36.84
C GLU A 247 3.79 22.74 -38.24
N GLY A 248 3.22 22.10 -39.27
CA GLY A 248 3.46 22.43 -40.68
C GLY A 248 4.81 21.99 -41.25
N LEU A 249 5.56 21.13 -40.53
CA LEU A 249 6.88 20.65 -40.95
C LEU A 249 6.81 19.19 -41.45
N ASP A 250 7.30 18.96 -42.66
CA ASP A 250 7.62 17.62 -43.18
C ASP A 250 9.12 17.39 -43.07
N PHE A 251 9.56 16.79 -41.98
CA PHE A 251 10.98 16.54 -41.72
C PHE A 251 11.59 15.51 -42.68
N ALA A 252 10.77 14.60 -43.23
CA ALA A 252 11.23 13.59 -44.18
C ALA A 252 11.58 14.19 -45.55
N GLY A 253 11.01 15.35 -45.89
CA GLY A 253 11.25 16.07 -47.14
C GLY A 253 12.32 17.17 -47.08
N LEU A 254 12.92 17.44 -45.92
CA LEU A 254 13.90 18.53 -45.77
C LEU A 254 15.28 18.18 -46.35
N ALA A 255 15.94 19.19 -46.93
CA ALA A 255 17.37 19.12 -47.24
C ALA A 255 18.20 19.01 -45.94
N VAL A 256 19.36 18.34 -46.00
CA VAL A 256 20.20 18.02 -44.83
C VAL A 256 20.56 19.27 -44.01
N GLU A 257 20.96 20.36 -44.67
CA GLU A 257 21.34 21.60 -44.00
C GLU A 257 20.16 22.28 -43.31
N GLU A 258 18.96 22.19 -43.89
CA GLU A 258 17.73 22.71 -43.30
C GLU A 258 17.30 21.86 -42.10
N LEU A 259 17.35 20.53 -42.22
CA LEU A 259 17.03 19.59 -41.15
C LEU A 259 17.90 19.85 -39.91
N GLN A 260 19.22 19.96 -40.10
CA GLN A 260 20.16 20.23 -39.02
C GLN A 260 19.93 21.60 -38.36
N ARG A 261 19.67 22.63 -39.16
CA ARG A 261 19.37 23.98 -38.65
C ARG A 261 18.07 23.99 -37.84
N ARG A 262 17.04 23.31 -38.33
CA ARG A 262 15.73 23.23 -37.66
C ARG A 262 15.82 22.44 -36.36
N TYR A 263 16.53 21.32 -36.37
CA TYR A 263 16.83 20.54 -35.16
C TYR A 263 17.58 21.38 -34.12
N ALA A 264 18.64 22.09 -34.52
CA ALA A 264 19.40 22.94 -33.60
C ALA A 264 18.53 24.04 -32.97
N ALA A 265 17.67 24.68 -33.77
CA ALA A 265 16.75 25.71 -33.27
C ALA A 265 15.74 25.14 -32.26
N LEU A 266 15.14 23.98 -32.56
CA LEU A 266 14.22 23.29 -31.63
C LEU A 266 14.93 22.88 -30.34
N ARG A 267 16.17 22.39 -30.45
CA ARG A 267 16.97 21.97 -29.29
C ARG A 267 17.27 23.13 -28.35
N GLU A 268 17.68 24.28 -28.88
CA GLU A 268 17.92 25.47 -28.05
C GLU A 268 16.63 26.01 -27.43
N LYS A 269 15.51 25.97 -28.17
CA LYS A 269 14.20 26.38 -27.63
C LYS A 269 13.76 25.47 -26.48
N PHE A 270 13.89 24.15 -26.64
CA PHE A 270 13.56 23.19 -25.59
C PHE A 270 14.48 23.37 -24.36
N ARG A 271 15.79 23.57 -24.58
CA ARG A 271 16.73 23.86 -23.49
C ARG A 271 16.32 25.09 -22.68
N ALA A 272 15.93 26.18 -23.36
CA ALA A 272 15.51 27.41 -22.71
C ALA A 272 14.17 27.26 -21.96
N ALA A 273 13.35 26.28 -22.32
CA ALA A 273 12.06 26.03 -21.70
C ALA A 273 12.14 25.19 -20.40
N VAL A 274 13.29 24.55 -20.14
CA VAL A 274 13.51 23.59 -19.04
C VAL A 274 14.60 24.10 -18.08
N GLU A 275 14.39 23.92 -16.77
CA GLU A 275 15.38 24.30 -15.74
C GLU A 275 16.64 23.42 -15.79
N ALA A 276 17.77 23.94 -15.32
CA ALA A 276 19.07 23.27 -15.41
C ALA A 276 19.11 21.88 -14.76
N ASP A 277 18.34 21.70 -13.68
CA ASP A 277 18.24 20.43 -12.94
C ASP A 277 17.63 19.29 -13.79
N PHE A 278 17.01 19.59 -14.93
CA PHE A 278 16.39 18.61 -15.84
C PHE A 278 17.08 18.54 -17.22
N TRP A 279 18.26 19.14 -17.37
CA TRP A 279 19.03 19.05 -18.62
C TRP A 279 19.69 17.69 -18.85
N GLN A 280 19.86 16.90 -17.79
CA GLN A 280 20.41 15.55 -17.85
C GLN A 280 19.43 14.57 -17.20
N ASP A 281 19.28 13.40 -17.81
CA ASP A 281 18.48 12.33 -17.23
C ASP A 281 19.33 11.53 -16.25
N ASP A 282 19.30 11.92 -14.96
CA ASP A 282 19.93 11.14 -13.89
C ASP A 282 18.90 10.72 -12.83
N PRO A 283 18.47 9.45 -12.84
CA PRO A 283 17.49 8.93 -11.89
C PRO A 283 18.03 8.80 -10.46
N ARG A 284 19.35 8.99 -10.23
CA ARG A 284 19.94 9.04 -8.89
C ARG A 284 19.80 10.41 -8.23
N VAL A 285 19.59 11.48 -9.01
CA VAL A 285 19.36 12.82 -8.49
C VAL A 285 17.92 12.91 -7.95
N GLU A 286 17.77 13.27 -6.67
CA GLU A 286 16.47 13.21 -5.98
C GLU A 286 15.40 14.12 -6.61
N VAL A 287 15.77 15.34 -6.98
CA VAL A 287 14.86 16.32 -7.60
C VAL A 287 14.33 15.81 -8.95
N TRP A 288 15.23 15.31 -9.80
CA TRP A 288 14.88 14.72 -11.09
C TRP A 288 14.02 13.47 -10.90
N ARG A 289 14.45 12.53 -10.05
CA ARG A 289 13.73 11.27 -9.75
C ARG A 289 12.32 11.54 -9.28
N SER A 290 12.15 12.46 -8.33
CA SER A 290 10.83 12.77 -7.75
C SER A 290 9.89 13.38 -8.78
N ARG A 291 10.40 14.30 -9.63
CA ARG A 291 9.61 14.91 -10.70
C ARG A 291 9.24 13.92 -11.80
N MET A 292 10.18 13.09 -12.23
CA MET A 292 9.93 12.05 -13.24
C MET A 292 8.94 11.00 -12.74
N LEU A 293 9.10 10.51 -11.50
CA LEU A 293 8.12 9.61 -10.90
C LEU A 293 6.73 10.23 -10.88
N SER A 294 6.60 11.49 -10.44
CA SER A 294 5.32 12.18 -10.47
C SER A 294 4.74 12.22 -11.89
N ALA A 295 5.55 12.55 -12.91
CA ALA A 295 5.10 12.55 -14.30
C ALA A 295 4.69 11.16 -14.80
N LEU A 296 5.26 10.07 -14.27
CA LEU A 296 4.96 8.70 -14.65
C LEU A 296 3.80 8.07 -13.87
N VAL A 297 3.47 8.60 -12.68
CA VAL A 297 2.45 8.02 -11.78
C VAL A 297 1.22 8.90 -11.54
N SER A 298 1.29 10.19 -11.88
CA SER A 298 0.16 11.12 -11.72
C SER A 298 -0.83 11.03 -12.89
N GLN A 299 -2.12 11.15 -12.56
CA GLN A 299 -3.18 11.32 -13.55
C GLN A 299 -3.45 12.80 -13.89
N GLU A 300 -3.01 13.74 -13.02
CA GLU A 300 -3.23 15.20 -13.12
C GLU A 300 -2.14 15.94 -12.31
N ASP A 301 -2.10 17.29 -12.39
CA ASP A 301 -1.41 18.20 -11.44
C ASP A 301 -1.89 18.06 -9.97
N GLN A 302 -2.69 17.03 -9.68
CA GLN A 302 -2.92 16.57 -8.34
C GLN A 302 -1.59 16.08 -7.77
N THR A 303 -1.02 16.88 -6.86
CA THR A 303 -0.17 16.36 -5.79
C THR A 303 -0.82 15.07 -5.30
N LEU A 304 0.00 14.05 -5.01
CA LEU A 304 -0.36 12.88 -4.21
C LEU A 304 -0.82 13.38 -2.82
N THR A 305 -1.94 14.06 -2.77
CA THR A 305 -2.53 14.65 -1.59
C THR A 305 -3.26 13.48 -0.97
N VAL A 306 -2.57 12.81 -0.05
CA VAL A 306 -2.95 12.37 1.30
C VAL A 306 -4.45 12.30 1.68
N ASP A 307 -5.36 13.00 1.01
CA ASP A 307 -6.80 13.02 1.24
C ASP A 307 -7.58 11.83 0.65
N LEU A 308 -6.94 11.01 -0.21
CA LEU A 308 -7.56 9.83 -0.86
C LEU A 308 -7.63 8.56 -0.01
N LEU A 309 -7.20 8.63 1.26
CA LEU A 309 -7.23 7.53 2.21
C LEU A 309 -8.04 7.93 3.44
N ARG A 310 -9.36 8.02 3.27
CA ARG A 310 -10.29 8.31 4.37
C ARG A 310 -10.26 7.26 5.51
N GLU A 311 -9.52 6.16 5.35
CA GLU A 311 -9.53 5.05 6.30
C GLU A 311 -8.13 4.59 6.80
N LEU A 312 -7.03 4.91 6.10
CA LEU A 312 -5.65 4.53 6.46
C LEU A 312 -4.72 5.74 6.34
N SER A 313 -3.65 5.85 7.13
CA SER A 313 -2.67 6.91 6.86
C SER A 313 -1.91 6.60 5.55
N PRO A 314 -1.50 7.60 4.76
CA PRO A 314 -0.74 7.40 3.51
C PRO A 314 0.47 6.50 3.67
N GLU A 315 1.25 6.69 4.74
CA GLU A 315 2.43 5.87 5.01
C GLU A 315 2.08 4.43 5.39
N PHE A 316 0.90 4.21 5.95
CA PHE A 316 0.42 2.87 6.31
C PHE A 316 -0.07 2.14 5.05
N PHE A 317 -0.89 2.80 4.22
CA PHE A 317 -1.39 2.22 2.96
C PHE A 317 -0.24 1.84 2.03
N LEU A 318 0.77 2.70 1.91
CA LEU A 318 1.98 2.42 1.13
C LEU A 318 2.84 1.27 1.67
N GLN A 319 2.51 0.68 2.83
CA GLN A 319 3.24 -0.45 3.40
C GLN A 319 2.43 -1.76 3.42
N VAL A 320 1.16 -1.71 2.98
CA VAL A 320 0.32 -2.90 2.88
C VAL A 320 0.63 -3.63 1.57
N GLU A 321 1.15 -4.83 1.70
CA GLU A 321 1.25 -5.80 0.62
C GLU A 321 -0.01 -6.67 0.64
N TRP A 322 -0.97 -6.37 -0.24
CA TRP A 322 -2.19 -7.16 -0.37
C TRP A 322 -1.88 -8.56 -0.93
N LEU A 323 -2.47 -9.59 -0.32
CA LEU A 323 -2.16 -10.99 -0.59
C LEU A 323 -3.34 -11.69 -1.29
N PRO A 324 -3.08 -12.72 -2.12
CA PRO A 324 -4.13 -13.51 -2.71
C PRO A 324 -5.05 -14.12 -1.65
N GLY A 325 -6.35 -13.94 -1.84
CA GLY A 325 -7.39 -14.44 -0.95
C GLY A 325 -8.42 -15.21 -1.74
N GLY A 326 -9.56 -14.57 -2.01
CA GLY A 326 -10.67 -15.15 -2.74
C GLY A 326 -11.84 -14.19 -2.80
N ARG A 327 -12.95 -14.62 -3.42
CA ARG A 327 -14.13 -13.80 -3.66
C ARG A 327 -15.41 -14.60 -3.46
N PHE A 328 -16.52 -13.89 -3.26
CA PHE A 328 -17.83 -14.52 -3.19
C PHE A 328 -18.48 -14.54 -4.58
N GLU A 329 -18.95 -15.70 -5.01
CA GLU A 329 -19.71 -15.92 -6.24
C GLU A 329 -20.96 -16.72 -5.91
N GLU A 330 -22.13 -16.20 -6.27
CA GLU A 330 -23.44 -16.87 -6.05
C GLU A 330 -23.68 -17.36 -4.60
N GLY A 331 -23.04 -16.72 -3.62
CA GLY A 331 -23.14 -17.07 -2.19
C GLY A 331 -22.08 -18.05 -1.69
N GLU A 332 -21.23 -18.57 -2.57
CA GLU A 332 -20.08 -19.41 -2.22
C GLU A 332 -18.79 -18.61 -2.19
N PHE A 333 -17.86 -18.96 -1.29
CA PHE A 333 -16.55 -18.34 -1.25
C PHE A 333 -15.53 -19.19 -2.03
N LEU A 334 -14.97 -18.61 -3.07
CA LEU A 334 -13.97 -19.23 -3.93
C LEU A 334 -12.58 -18.65 -3.63
N PHE A 335 -11.63 -19.51 -3.30
CA PHE A 335 -10.23 -19.12 -3.16
C PHE A 335 -9.65 -18.77 -4.53
N ASP A 336 -8.66 -17.87 -4.54
CA ASP A 336 -7.97 -17.52 -5.77
C ASP A 336 -7.17 -18.73 -6.31
N PRO A 337 -7.29 -19.07 -7.61
CA PRO A 337 -6.57 -20.20 -8.22
C PRO A 337 -5.04 -20.14 -8.06
N VAL A 338 -4.46 -18.94 -7.89
CA VAL A 338 -3.01 -18.79 -7.63
C VAL A 338 -2.55 -19.51 -6.35
N LEU A 339 -3.47 -19.73 -5.40
CA LEU A 339 -3.18 -20.48 -4.19
C LEU A 339 -3.02 -21.99 -4.50
N GLU A 340 -3.78 -22.52 -5.46
CA GLU A 340 -3.63 -23.91 -5.93
C GLU A 340 -2.37 -24.06 -6.80
N GLU A 341 -2.08 -23.07 -7.66
CA GLU A 341 -0.83 -22.99 -8.42
C GLU A 341 0.40 -23.07 -7.50
N ALA A 342 0.38 -22.34 -6.37
CA ALA A 342 1.45 -22.36 -5.38
C ALA A 342 1.60 -23.72 -4.66
N GLU A 343 0.52 -24.48 -4.52
CA GLU A 343 0.55 -25.84 -3.95
C GLU A 343 1.11 -26.86 -4.95
N GLN A 344 0.84 -26.67 -6.24
CA GLN A 344 1.35 -27.50 -7.33
C GLN A 344 2.83 -27.23 -7.65
N HIS A 345 3.31 -26.00 -7.38
CA HIS A 345 4.68 -25.54 -7.65
C HIS A 345 5.42 -25.09 -6.38
N PRO A 346 5.68 -25.97 -5.39
CA PRO A 346 6.35 -25.61 -4.14
C PRO A 346 7.82 -25.18 -4.31
N GLU A 347 8.42 -25.41 -5.47
CA GLU A 347 9.74 -24.93 -5.87
C GLU A 347 9.77 -23.45 -6.25
N ASP A 348 8.62 -22.86 -6.64
CA ASP A 348 8.54 -21.46 -7.05
C ASP A 348 8.55 -20.54 -5.83
N GLU A 349 9.72 -19.93 -5.57
CA GLU A 349 9.92 -19.02 -4.45
C GLU A 349 9.02 -17.77 -4.54
N SER A 350 8.70 -17.31 -5.76
CA SER A 350 7.86 -16.14 -5.97
C SER A 350 6.42 -16.39 -5.54
N LEU A 351 5.87 -17.55 -5.91
CA LEU A 351 4.54 -18.00 -5.46
C LEU A 351 4.52 -18.21 -3.95
N ARG A 352 5.54 -18.85 -3.39
CA ARG A 352 5.63 -19.07 -1.94
C ARG A 352 5.67 -17.78 -1.13
N ARG A 353 6.28 -16.73 -1.68
CA ARG A 353 6.34 -15.41 -1.03
C ARG A 353 5.01 -14.67 -1.12
N LEU A 354 4.31 -14.82 -2.24
CA LEU A 354 3.01 -14.20 -2.52
C LEU A 354 1.87 -14.88 -1.74
N CYS A 355 1.84 -16.21 -1.72
CA CYS A 355 0.79 -17.03 -1.15
C CYS A 355 1.12 -17.38 0.31
N ASP A 356 0.83 -16.46 1.24
CA ASP A 356 1.03 -16.72 2.68
C ASP A 356 -0.04 -17.71 3.21
N PRO A 357 0.35 -18.87 3.77
CA PRO A 357 -0.58 -19.90 4.21
C PRO A 357 -1.53 -19.45 5.32
N LEU A 358 -1.19 -18.40 6.07
CA LEU A 358 -2.06 -17.88 7.13
C LEU A 358 -3.32 -17.19 6.58
N VAL A 359 -3.28 -16.67 5.34
CA VAL A 359 -4.37 -15.90 4.75
C VAL A 359 -5.64 -16.73 4.64
N ARG A 360 -5.54 -17.98 4.17
CA ARG A 360 -6.68 -18.91 4.10
C ARG A 360 -7.34 -19.07 5.48
N GLY A 361 -6.53 -19.22 6.51
CA GLY A 361 -7.01 -19.37 7.89
C GLY A 361 -7.72 -18.13 8.43
N PHE A 362 -7.20 -16.93 8.15
CA PHE A 362 -7.87 -15.67 8.53
C PHE A 362 -9.21 -15.52 7.83
N ILE A 363 -9.27 -15.76 6.51
CA ILE A 363 -10.49 -15.68 5.72
C ILE A 363 -11.57 -16.60 6.29
N VAL A 364 -11.24 -17.88 6.49
CA VAL A 364 -12.19 -18.86 7.05
C VAL A 364 -12.64 -18.45 8.45
N SER A 365 -11.75 -17.91 9.28
CA SER A 365 -12.11 -17.40 10.60
C SER A 365 -13.10 -16.24 10.54
N TYR A 366 -12.98 -15.35 9.55
CA TYR A 366 -13.89 -14.22 9.36
C TYR A 366 -15.25 -14.64 8.83
N ILE A 367 -15.28 -15.56 7.87
CA ILE A 367 -16.52 -16.14 7.34
C ILE A 367 -17.31 -16.82 8.46
N ARG A 368 -16.65 -17.64 9.28
CA ARG A 368 -17.29 -18.33 10.41
C ARG A 368 -17.83 -17.40 11.48
N GLU A 369 -17.13 -16.31 11.76
CA GLU A 369 -17.55 -15.34 12.77
C GLU A 369 -18.75 -14.51 12.31
N TYR A 370 -18.63 -13.90 11.14
CA TYR A 370 -19.58 -12.87 10.72
C TYR A 370 -20.75 -13.45 9.93
N GLY A 371 -20.55 -14.55 9.18
CA GLY A 371 -21.57 -15.21 8.35
C GLY A 371 -22.10 -14.39 7.16
N THR A 372 -21.98 -13.07 7.20
CA THR A 372 -22.55 -12.11 6.24
C THR A 372 -21.47 -11.24 5.58
N VAL A 373 -20.28 -11.82 5.39
CA VAL A 373 -19.17 -11.15 4.71
C VAL A 373 -19.50 -11.06 3.22
N GLU A 374 -19.55 -9.85 2.67
CA GLU A 374 -19.70 -9.62 1.23
C GLU A 374 -18.35 -9.67 0.52
N THR A 375 -17.32 -9.07 1.15
CA THR A 375 -15.98 -8.96 0.56
C THR A 375 -14.93 -9.03 1.66
N ILE A 376 -13.80 -9.66 1.38
CA ILE A 376 -12.65 -9.69 2.28
C ILE A 376 -11.35 -9.51 1.51
N ASN A 377 -10.49 -8.62 2.01
CA ASN A 377 -9.14 -8.43 1.52
C ASN A 377 -8.17 -8.56 2.70
N ILE A 378 -7.09 -9.32 2.53
CA ILE A 378 -6.03 -9.48 3.54
C ILE A 378 -4.73 -8.92 2.97
N GLY A 379 -4.05 -8.09 3.74
CA GLY A 379 -2.70 -7.59 3.41
C GLY A 379 -1.73 -7.81 4.56
N ARG A 380 -0.45 -7.97 4.22
CA ARG A 380 0.67 -8.04 5.16
C ARG A 380 1.36 -6.69 5.25
N ILE A 381 1.75 -6.29 6.45
CA ILE A 381 2.57 -5.09 6.65
C ILE A 381 4.05 -5.51 6.66
N SER A 382 4.73 -5.23 5.55
CA SER A 382 6.08 -5.74 5.27
C SER A 382 7.19 -4.97 6.02
N ARG A 383 7.01 -3.67 6.27
CA ARG A 383 7.98 -2.82 6.99
C ARG A 383 7.44 -2.33 8.35
N SER A 384 8.35 -2.07 9.28
CA SER A 384 7.99 -1.57 10.61
C SER A 384 7.78 -0.07 10.46
N LEU A 385 6.65 0.43 10.95
CA LEU A 385 6.36 1.86 10.94
C LEU A 385 7.16 2.65 11.99
N SER A 386 7.83 1.95 12.92
CA SER A 386 8.69 2.53 13.93
C SER A 386 10.13 2.58 13.43
N LYS A 387 10.70 3.80 13.40
CA LYS A 387 12.10 4.07 13.00
C LYS A 387 13.12 3.63 14.06
N ILE A 388 12.68 3.33 15.28
CA ILE A 388 13.53 3.14 16.46
C ILE A 388 13.70 1.65 16.82
N ARG A 389 12.85 0.77 16.28
CA ARG A 389 12.71 -0.62 16.73
C ARG A 389 13.13 -1.63 15.67
N PRO A 390 14.42 -2.00 15.56
CA PRO A 390 14.80 -3.21 14.86
C PRO A 390 14.40 -4.42 15.73
N GLN A 391 13.32 -5.11 15.38
CA GLN A 391 13.00 -6.37 16.06
C GLN A 391 13.94 -7.47 15.56
N VAL A 392 14.87 -7.90 16.42
CA VAL A 392 15.93 -8.88 16.08
C VAL A 392 15.49 -10.34 16.33
N ARG A 393 14.43 -10.57 17.14
CA ARG A 393 13.96 -11.91 17.55
C ARG A 393 12.44 -12.05 17.64
N GLY A 394 11.96 -13.28 17.42
CA GLY A 394 10.55 -13.68 17.49
C GLY A 394 9.75 -13.31 16.24
N ARG A 395 8.50 -13.77 16.16
CA ARG A 395 7.61 -13.53 15.01
C ARG A 395 7.19 -12.06 14.92
N ARG A 396 7.16 -11.52 13.69
CA ARG A 396 6.81 -10.12 13.39
C ARG A 396 5.53 -9.96 12.56
N GLY A 397 4.87 -11.04 12.16
CA GLY A 397 3.71 -10.95 11.25
C GLY A 397 2.65 -9.95 11.74
N VAL A 398 2.37 -8.95 10.92
CA VAL A 398 1.23 -8.04 11.12
C VAL A 398 0.45 -8.01 9.82
N TYR A 399 -0.86 -8.19 9.93
CA TYR A 399 -1.78 -8.22 8.81
C TYR A 399 -2.89 -7.20 9.01
N LEU A 400 -3.44 -6.73 7.91
CA LEU A 400 -4.65 -5.93 7.84
C LEU A 400 -5.72 -6.77 7.14
N ALA A 401 -6.88 -6.91 7.76
CA ALA A 401 -8.08 -7.42 7.10
C ALA A 401 -9.05 -6.26 6.85
N GLN A 402 -9.50 -6.13 5.61
CA GLN A 402 -10.56 -5.23 5.20
C GLN A 402 -11.78 -6.05 4.81
N LEU A 403 -12.88 -5.84 5.53
CA LEU A 403 -14.11 -6.61 5.42
C LEU A 403 -15.25 -5.68 5.03
N LYS A 404 -16.07 -6.08 4.06
CA LYS A 404 -17.39 -5.49 3.86
C LYS A 404 -18.41 -6.49 4.39
N LEU A 405 -19.25 -6.05 5.32
CA LEU A 405 -20.35 -6.86 5.83
C LEU A 405 -21.67 -6.40 5.22
N HIS A 406 -22.59 -7.35 5.06
CA HIS A 406 -23.92 -7.06 4.56
C HIS A 406 -24.65 -6.05 5.43
N GLY A 407 -25.23 -5.03 4.81
CA GLY A 407 -25.97 -3.96 5.49
C GLY A 407 -25.13 -2.96 6.28
N VAL A 408 -23.80 -3.10 6.35
CA VAL A 408 -22.91 -2.15 7.01
C VAL A 408 -22.33 -1.19 5.98
N ALA A 409 -22.59 0.13 6.13
CA ALA A 409 -22.22 1.12 5.12
C ALA A 409 -20.71 1.18 4.83
N ALA A 410 -19.88 1.30 5.86
CA ALA A 410 -18.42 1.38 5.73
C ALA A 410 -17.76 0.00 5.92
N PRO A 411 -16.64 -0.29 5.21
CA PRO A 411 -15.87 -1.48 5.47
C PRO A 411 -15.25 -1.46 6.88
N LEU A 412 -15.11 -2.64 7.48
CA LEU A 412 -14.41 -2.84 8.74
C LEU A 412 -12.93 -3.10 8.47
N LEU A 413 -12.06 -2.35 9.16
CA LEU A 413 -10.62 -2.57 9.14
C LEU A 413 -10.16 -3.21 10.44
N ARG A 414 -9.47 -4.35 10.34
CA ARG A 414 -8.96 -5.13 11.47
C ARG A 414 -7.47 -5.32 11.34
N LEU A 415 -6.75 -5.07 12.42
CA LEU A 415 -5.33 -5.34 12.53
C LEU A 415 -5.11 -6.65 13.26
N ILE A 416 -4.37 -7.57 12.64
CA ILE A 416 -3.98 -8.85 13.20
C ILE A 416 -2.49 -8.81 13.48
N ARG A 417 -2.09 -9.05 14.71
CA ARG A 417 -0.69 -9.19 15.09
C ARG A 417 -0.42 -10.61 15.53
N MET A 418 0.56 -11.26 14.90
CA MET A 418 0.96 -12.61 15.28
C MET A 418 1.59 -12.61 16.67
N GLN A 419 1.35 -13.69 17.40
CA GLN A 419 2.03 -13.94 18.66
C GLN A 419 3.55 -14.00 18.44
N LYS A 420 4.30 -13.21 19.21
CA LYS A 420 5.77 -13.10 19.11
C LYS A 420 6.48 -14.44 19.36
N TRP A 421 6.00 -15.20 20.34
CA TRP A 421 6.54 -16.48 20.77
C TRP A 421 5.46 -17.55 20.67
N GLY A 422 5.32 -18.16 19.50
CA GLY A 422 4.38 -19.25 19.26
C GLY A 422 5.08 -20.61 19.27
N ILE A 423 4.31 -21.65 18.92
CA ILE A 423 4.79 -23.03 18.85
C ILE A 423 6.01 -23.14 17.93
N ARG A 424 5.99 -22.47 16.77
CA ARG A 424 7.10 -22.47 15.81
C ARG A 424 8.41 -22.01 16.45
N GLU A 425 8.40 -20.85 17.09
CA GLU A 425 9.59 -20.28 17.70
C GLU A 425 10.12 -21.17 18.83
N ARG A 426 9.23 -21.80 19.60
CA ARG A 426 9.63 -22.76 20.65
C ARG A 426 10.22 -24.05 20.11
N LEU A 427 9.67 -24.58 19.01
CA LEU A 427 10.23 -25.75 18.32
C LEU A 427 11.61 -25.42 17.75
N ASP A 428 11.79 -24.22 17.21
CA ASP A 428 13.08 -23.74 16.68
C ASP A 428 14.14 -23.51 17.80
N GLU A 429 13.70 -23.26 19.04
CA GLU A 429 14.54 -23.28 20.25
C GLU A 429 14.91 -24.70 20.71
N GLY A 430 14.45 -25.74 20.02
CA GLY A 430 14.72 -27.15 20.35
C GLY A 430 13.78 -27.74 21.39
N LYS A 431 12.67 -27.06 21.73
CA LYS A 431 11.71 -27.58 22.71
C LYS A 431 10.86 -28.70 22.10
N PRO A 432 10.50 -29.74 22.87
CA PRO A 432 9.53 -30.75 22.44
C PRO A 432 8.14 -30.16 22.17
N LEU A 433 7.35 -30.80 21.31
CA LEU A 433 6.03 -30.32 20.89
C LEU A 433 5.09 -30.05 22.07
N LEU A 434 5.03 -30.96 23.06
CA LEU A 434 4.16 -30.78 24.22
C LEU A 434 4.52 -29.52 25.02
N GLN A 435 5.81 -29.29 25.26
CA GLN A 435 6.28 -28.09 25.95
C GLN A 435 5.99 -26.83 25.14
N ALA A 436 6.21 -26.88 23.82
CA ALA A 436 5.89 -25.76 22.93
C ALA A 436 4.40 -25.40 22.94
N LEU A 437 3.51 -26.39 23.04
CA LEU A 437 2.05 -26.18 23.16
C LEU A 437 1.67 -25.53 24.50
N LEU A 438 2.21 -26.02 25.61
CA LEU A 438 1.93 -25.48 26.94
C LEU A 438 2.40 -24.02 27.05
N GLU A 439 3.65 -23.74 26.67
CA GLU A 439 4.20 -22.39 26.71
C GLU A 439 3.50 -21.42 25.74
N ASN A 440 2.89 -21.93 24.66
CA ASN A 440 2.11 -21.11 23.73
C ASN A 440 0.81 -20.60 24.36
N GLU A 441 0.09 -21.46 25.10
CA GLU A 441 -1.11 -21.04 25.83
C GLU A 441 -0.76 -20.12 27.00
N GLU A 442 0.29 -20.44 27.78
CA GLU A 442 0.78 -19.56 28.85
C GLU A 442 1.15 -18.16 28.33
N TYR A 443 1.78 -18.07 27.16
CA TYR A 443 2.09 -16.79 26.53
C TYR A 443 0.83 -16.06 26.05
N THR A 444 -0.19 -16.79 25.59
CA THR A 444 -1.49 -16.20 25.20
C THR A 444 -2.14 -15.54 26.41
N ASP A 445 -2.21 -16.26 27.53
CA ASP A 445 -2.75 -15.76 28.80
C ASP A 445 -1.95 -14.57 29.31
N TYR A 446 -0.61 -14.64 29.26
CA TYR A 446 0.26 -13.51 29.59
C TYR A 446 -0.10 -12.23 28.80
N VAL A 447 -0.37 -12.34 27.50
CA VAL A 447 -0.73 -11.17 26.67
C VAL A 447 -2.10 -10.59 27.08
N LEU A 448 -3.06 -11.45 27.41
CA LEU A 448 -4.41 -11.04 27.86
C LEU A 448 -4.38 -10.43 29.26
N ASP A 449 -3.67 -11.04 30.20
CA ASP A 449 -3.46 -10.54 31.56
C ASP A 449 -2.74 -9.20 31.56
N ARG A 450 -1.67 -9.08 30.75
CA ARG A 450 -0.96 -7.82 30.52
C ARG A 450 -1.93 -6.73 30.09
N ARG A 451 -2.78 -7.04 29.12
CA ARG A 451 -3.78 -6.09 28.62
C ARG A 451 -4.81 -5.70 29.69
N LEU A 452 -5.25 -6.64 30.52
CA LEU A 452 -6.14 -6.36 31.64
C LEU A 452 -5.46 -5.42 32.66
N GLY A 453 -4.20 -5.71 33.03
CA GLY A 453 -3.42 -4.88 33.95
C GLY A 453 -3.24 -3.45 33.43
N LEU A 454 -2.99 -3.28 32.13
CA LEU A 454 -2.89 -1.95 31.49
C LEU A 454 -4.19 -1.15 31.59
N ARG A 455 -5.34 -1.78 31.35
CA ARG A 455 -6.65 -1.13 31.52
C ARG A 455 -6.89 -0.73 32.97
N GLN A 456 -6.54 -1.62 33.90
CA GLN A 456 -6.68 -1.37 35.33
C GLN A 456 -5.81 -0.18 35.80
N LEU A 457 -4.64 0.02 35.17
CA LEU A 457 -3.76 1.18 35.38
C LEU A 457 -4.09 2.35 34.44
N GLY A 458 -5.25 2.33 33.80
CA GLY A 458 -5.80 3.48 33.11
C GLY A 458 -5.09 3.84 31.81
N MET A 459 -4.46 2.88 31.13
CA MET A 459 -4.00 3.04 29.76
C MET A 459 -5.18 2.94 28.80
N ASN A 460 -5.31 3.90 27.89
CA ASN A 460 -6.36 3.90 26.88
C ASN A 460 -5.97 2.95 25.74
N LEU A 461 -6.67 1.83 25.63
CA LEU A 461 -6.41 0.79 24.63
C LEU A 461 -7.69 0.56 23.81
N PRO A 462 -7.58 -0.02 22.59
CA PRO A 462 -8.74 -0.44 21.80
C PRO A 462 -9.81 -1.15 22.62
N GLY A 463 -11.08 -1.02 22.26
CA GLY A 463 -12.20 -1.55 23.06
C GLY A 463 -12.24 -3.08 23.15
N ARG A 464 -11.81 -3.79 22.11
CA ARG A 464 -11.83 -5.26 22.06
C ARG A 464 -10.54 -5.80 21.43
N ILE A 465 -10.13 -6.99 21.88
CA ILE A 465 -9.14 -7.83 21.18
C ILE A 465 -9.75 -9.22 21.07
N ARG A 466 -9.63 -9.83 19.89
CA ARG A 466 -10.00 -11.22 19.65
C ARG A 466 -8.74 -12.07 19.48
N VAL A 467 -8.71 -13.24 20.12
CA VAL A 467 -7.65 -14.23 19.88
C VAL A 467 -8.04 -15.02 18.64
N LEU A 468 -7.24 -14.87 17.58
CA LEU A 468 -7.36 -15.65 16.37
C LEU A 468 -6.51 -16.91 16.49
N ARG A 469 -7.11 -18.07 16.19
CA ARG A 469 -6.41 -19.34 16.08
C ARG A 469 -6.50 -19.83 14.65
N THR A 470 -5.35 -20.10 14.06
CA THR A 470 -5.21 -20.65 12.70
C THR A 470 -4.15 -21.76 12.74
N ARG A 471 -3.75 -22.25 11.57
CA ARG A 471 -2.74 -23.29 11.42
C ARG A 471 -1.72 -22.91 10.35
N GLU A 472 -0.51 -23.39 10.49
CA GLU A 472 0.53 -23.35 9.45
C GLU A 472 1.26 -24.69 9.39
N THR A 473 1.92 -24.98 8.27
CA THR A 473 2.81 -26.13 8.18
C THR A 473 4.20 -25.75 8.71
N TYR A 474 4.71 -26.52 9.66
CA TYR A 474 6.02 -26.30 10.25
C TYR A 474 7.12 -26.87 9.34
N HIS A 475 8.05 -26.02 8.89
CA HIS A 475 9.19 -26.42 8.07
C HIS A 475 10.54 -26.09 8.75
N GLY A 476 10.55 -25.98 10.09
CA GLY A 476 11.73 -25.57 10.85
C GLY A 476 12.68 -26.73 11.18
N VAL A 477 13.58 -26.47 12.14
CA VAL A 477 14.70 -27.38 12.48
C VAL A 477 14.27 -28.65 13.20
N ASN A 478 13.12 -28.64 13.88
CA ASN A 478 12.62 -29.83 14.58
C ASN A 478 12.07 -30.87 13.59
N ARG A 479 12.87 -31.90 13.31
CA ARG A 479 12.57 -32.93 12.30
C ARG A 479 11.36 -33.81 12.64
N GLU A 480 11.00 -33.95 13.91
CA GLU A 480 9.84 -34.75 14.33
C GLU A 480 8.51 -34.11 13.92
N VAL A 481 8.48 -32.77 13.93
CA VAL A 481 7.29 -31.96 13.65
C VAL A 481 7.32 -31.37 12.23
N ALA A 482 8.48 -31.41 11.54
CA ALA A 482 8.64 -30.92 10.18
C ALA A 482 7.60 -31.55 9.22
N GLY A 483 6.97 -30.72 8.39
CA GLY A 483 5.88 -31.09 7.49
C GLY A 483 4.50 -31.22 8.14
N ARG A 484 4.38 -31.07 9.48
CA ARG A 484 3.08 -31.16 10.17
C ARG A 484 2.42 -29.81 10.36
N SER A 485 1.10 -29.82 10.41
CA SER A 485 0.30 -28.63 10.70
C SER A 485 0.29 -28.30 12.20
N ILE A 486 0.85 -27.15 12.57
CA ILE A 486 0.88 -26.63 13.94
C ILE A 486 -0.11 -25.48 14.12
N PRO A 487 -0.69 -25.32 15.33
CA PRO A 487 -1.49 -24.15 15.67
C PRO A 487 -0.69 -22.85 15.62
N VAL A 488 -1.36 -21.77 15.27
CA VAL A 488 -0.80 -20.41 15.27
C VAL A 488 -1.79 -19.47 15.92
N VAL A 489 -1.28 -18.62 16.82
CA VAL A 489 -2.08 -17.62 17.54
C VAL A 489 -1.77 -16.22 17.03
N GLY A 490 -2.81 -15.43 16.82
CA GLY A 490 -2.74 -14.00 16.54
C GLY A 490 -3.73 -13.21 17.40
N PHE A 491 -3.50 -11.92 17.53
CA PHE A 491 -4.36 -11.00 18.26
C PHE A 491 -4.92 -9.97 17.29
N GLU A 492 -6.24 -9.95 17.18
CA GLU A 492 -6.96 -9.04 16.32
C GLU A 492 -7.56 -7.88 17.11
N ARG A 493 -7.52 -6.68 16.52
CA ARG A 493 -8.26 -5.51 17.00
C ARG A 493 -8.77 -4.65 15.86
N ASP A 494 -9.62 -3.68 16.19
CA ASP A 494 -9.93 -2.58 15.27
C ASP A 494 -8.66 -1.86 14.81
N TYR A 495 -8.61 -1.48 13.54
CA TYR A 495 -7.66 -0.48 13.06
C TYR A 495 -7.98 0.88 13.71
N LEU A 496 -6.94 1.63 14.08
CA LEU A 496 -7.09 2.94 14.68
C LEU A 496 -6.71 4.02 13.66
N GLY A 497 -7.70 4.60 12.99
CA GLY A 497 -7.48 5.82 12.19
C GLY A 497 -7.08 7.01 13.05
N GLY A 498 -6.24 7.90 12.57
CA GLY A 498 -5.74 9.06 13.32
C GLY A 498 -4.29 9.36 13.03
N LEU A 499 -3.72 10.32 13.77
CA LEU A 499 -2.32 10.71 13.64
C LEU A 499 -1.47 10.02 14.71
N ALA A 500 -0.34 9.44 14.31
CA ALA A 500 0.65 9.00 15.29
C ALA A 500 1.28 10.23 15.98
N THR A 501 1.44 10.17 17.30
CA THR A 501 1.92 11.30 18.12
C THR A 501 3.29 11.84 17.69
N ASP A 502 4.18 10.97 17.21
CA ASP A 502 5.53 11.32 16.72
C ASP A 502 5.54 11.94 15.31
N LYS A 503 4.40 11.86 14.59
CA LYS A 503 4.26 12.25 13.18
C LYS A 503 3.28 13.41 12.98
N VAL A 504 2.98 14.18 14.02
CA VAL A 504 2.10 15.35 13.91
C VAL A 504 2.75 16.41 13.02
N PRO A 505 2.08 16.84 11.92
CA PRO A 505 2.62 17.87 11.03
C PRO A 505 2.74 19.24 11.71
N ALA A 506 3.74 20.04 11.31
CA ALA A 506 3.99 21.38 11.86
C ALA A 506 2.73 22.28 11.83
N ALA A 507 1.98 22.23 10.73
CA ALA A 507 0.75 23.01 10.53
C ALA A 507 -0.32 22.74 11.60
N ARG A 508 -0.36 21.54 12.19
CA ARG A 508 -1.34 21.20 13.22
C ARG A 508 -1.06 21.95 14.53
N TYR A 509 0.21 22.15 14.89
CA TYR A 509 0.58 22.89 16.10
C TYR A 509 0.24 24.39 16.03
N LEU A 510 0.11 24.95 14.83
CA LEU A 510 -0.28 26.35 14.61
C LEU A 510 -1.79 26.59 14.78
N LYS A 511 -2.59 25.53 14.78
CA LYS A 511 -4.02 25.63 15.00
C LYS A 511 -4.30 25.96 16.47
N GLU A 512 -5.11 26.99 16.68
CA GLU A 512 -5.48 27.46 18.02
C GLU A 512 -6.00 26.30 18.90
N GLY A 513 -5.47 26.21 20.13
CA GLY A 513 -5.83 25.18 21.12
C GLY A 513 -5.33 23.76 20.83
N TYR A 514 -4.78 23.47 19.64
CA TYR A 514 -4.35 22.11 19.28
C TYR A 514 -3.17 21.65 20.13
N ALA A 515 -2.13 22.49 20.21
CA ALA A 515 -0.91 22.17 20.95
C ALA A 515 -1.18 21.96 22.44
N GLU A 516 -2.04 22.78 23.05
CA GLU A 516 -2.44 22.70 24.46
C GLU A 516 -3.21 21.40 24.76
N ARG A 517 -4.21 21.07 23.93
CA ARG A 517 -4.97 19.82 24.04
C ARG A 517 -4.07 18.60 23.87
N LEU A 518 -3.17 18.64 22.89
CA LEU A 518 -2.22 17.55 22.67
C LEU A 518 -1.26 17.38 23.85
N ALA A 519 -0.71 18.47 24.40
CA ALA A 519 0.16 18.44 25.59
C ALA A 519 -0.55 17.77 26.76
N PHE A 520 -1.79 18.19 27.05
CA PHE A 520 -2.61 17.63 28.11
C PHE A 520 -2.84 16.11 27.91
N LEU A 521 -3.21 15.68 26.70
CA LEU A 521 -3.43 14.27 26.40
C LEU A 521 -2.15 13.44 26.51
N LEU A 522 -1.01 13.96 26.00
CA LEU A 522 0.30 13.32 26.11
C LEU A 522 0.71 13.16 27.58
N GLY A 523 0.52 14.19 28.42
CA GLY A 523 0.84 14.12 29.84
C GLY A 523 0.06 13.01 30.54
N ARG A 524 -1.25 12.91 30.29
CA ARG A 524 -2.08 11.83 30.84
C ARG A 524 -1.63 10.44 30.36
N ALA A 525 -1.33 10.29 29.08
CA ALA A 525 -0.89 9.01 28.51
C ALA A 525 0.48 8.59 29.06
N ALA A 526 1.40 9.55 29.21
CA ALA A 526 2.74 9.37 29.75
C ALA A 526 2.71 8.82 31.18
N ALA A 527 1.86 9.36 32.06
CA ALA A 527 1.74 8.88 33.44
C ALA A 527 1.38 7.39 33.50
N SER A 528 0.36 6.96 32.75
CA SER A 528 -0.01 5.54 32.69
C SER A 528 1.11 4.68 32.08
N ASN A 529 1.79 5.16 31.03
CA ASN A 529 2.89 4.45 30.36
C ASN A 529 4.11 4.26 31.28
N LEU A 530 4.48 5.29 32.03
CA LEU A 530 5.56 5.27 33.03
C LEU A 530 5.25 4.28 34.15
N ILE A 531 4.03 4.30 34.70
CA ILE A 531 3.64 3.39 35.78
C ILE A 531 3.81 1.95 35.33
N VAL A 532 3.38 1.59 34.12
CA VAL A 532 3.47 0.21 33.62
C VAL A 532 4.86 -0.17 33.13
N GLY A 533 5.81 0.78 33.06
CA GLY A 533 7.19 0.51 32.68
C GLY A 533 7.33 -0.03 31.27
N ARG A 534 6.65 0.62 30.32
CA ARG A 534 6.65 0.19 28.93
C ARG A 534 7.96 0.61 28.26
N ALA A 535 8.83 -0.36 28.01
CA ALA A 535 10.19 -0.11 27.56
C ALA A 535 10.71 -1.20 26.61
N LEU A 536 11.77 -0.86 25.87
CA LEU A 536 12.52 -1.82 25.07
C LEU A 536 13.24 -2.82 25.99
N GLU A 537 13.10 -4.11 25.68
CA GLU A 537 13.59 -5.21 26.53
C GLU A 537 15.11 -5.18 26.77
N GLN A 538 15.89 -4.66 25.80
CA GLN A 538 17.36 -4.63 25.89
C GLN A 538 17.91 -3.32 26.47
N SER A 539 17.45 -2.17 25.99
CA SER A 539 17.97 -0.86 26.40
C SER A 539 17.23 -0.25 27.58
N LEU A 540 16.06 -0.79 27.94
CA LEU A 540 15.11 -0.21 28.89
C LEU A 540 14.69 1.24 28.55
N GLN A 541 14.91 1.70 27.33
CA GLN A 541 14.41 2.99 26.87
C GLN A 541 12.88 2.94 26.79
N ALA A 542 12.19 3.95 27.32
CA ALA A 542 10.74 3.98 27.29
C ALA A 542 10.19 3.98 25.86
N MET A 543 9.16 3.18 25.63
CA MET A 543 8.38 3.13 24.39
C MET A 543 7.14 4.01 24.58
N PHE A 544 7.30 5.29 24.28
CA PHE A 544 6.26 6.32 24.37
C PHE A 544 6.57 7.45 23.38
N ASP A 545 5.54 7.97 22.71
CA ASP A 545 5.66 8.98 21.66
C ASP A 545 6.56 8.50 20.50
N ASP A 546 6.40 7.22 20.13
CA ASP A 546 7.23 6.53 19.15
C ASP A 546 6.43 5.84 18.02
N GLY A 547 5.17 6.27 17.88
CA GLY A 547 4.26 5.88 16.80
C GLY A 547 3.12 4.95 17.21
N ASP A 548 3.15 4.39 18.41
CA ASP A 548 2.09 3.51 18.88
C ASP A 548 0.91 4.27 19.51
N GLU A 549 1.13 5.48 20.02
CA GLU A 549 0.09 6.38 20.49
C GLU A 549 -0.57 7.10 19.31
N ILE A 550 -1.87 6.82 19.10
CA ILE A 550 -2.67 7.39 18.01
C ILE A 550 -3.60 8.46 18.56
N ILE A 551 -3.48 9.67 18.02
CA ILE A 551 -4.34 10.82 18.28
C ILE A 551 -5.63 10.64 17.47
N LYS A 552 -6.74 10.65 18.18
CA LYS A 552 -8.07 10.80 17.57
C LYS A 552 -8.45 12.26 17.58
N GLU A 553 -8.77 12.78 16.40
CA GLU A 553 -9.26 14.14 16.23
C GLU A 553 -10.78 14.13 16.12
N ASP A 554 -11.41 15.17 16.66
CA ASP A 554 -12.81 15.46 16.40
C ASP A 554 -13.00 15.80 14.92
N PRO A 555 -13.87 15.12 14.16
CA PRO A 555 -14.00 15.35 12.72
C PRO A 555 -14.47 16.75 12.34
N ALA A 556 -15.23 17.43 13.20
CA ALA A 556 -15.80 18.75 12.90
C ALA A 556 -14.80 19.87 13.20
N THR A 557 -14.09 19.77 14.32
CA THR A 557 -13.18 20.81 14.81
C THR A 557 -11.74 20.52 14.48
N GLY A 558 -11.37 19.28 14.12
CA GLY A 558 -10.00 18.82 13.89
C GLY A 558 -9.08 19.03 15.10
N GLN A 559 -9.63 18.96 16.31
CA GLN A 559 -8.91 19.09 17.58
C GLN A 559 -8.64 17.72 18.19
N PRO A 560 -7.53 17.52 18.93
CA PRO A 560 -7.27 16.26 19.63
C PRO A 560 -8.34 16.01 20.71
N VAL A 561 -8.89 14.81 20.73
CA VAL A 561 -9.92 14.38 21.71
C VAL A 561 -9.37 13.32 22.65
N GLU A 562 -8.65 12.34 22.11
CA GLU A 562 -8.04 11.27 22.89
C GLU A 562 -6.77 10.73 22.25
N ILE A 563 -5.96 10.07 23.07
CA ILE A 563 -4.83 9.26 22.62
C ILE A 563 -5.15 7.80 22.96
N VAL A 564 -5.05 6.92 21.96
CA VAL A 564 -5.25 5.48 22.10
C VAL A 564 -3.93 4.78 21.79
N VAL A 565 -3.47 3.90 22.69
CA VAL A 565 -2.26 3.10 22.48
C VAL A 565 -2.61 1.88 21.61
N SER A 566 -2.11 1.88 20.40
CA SER A 566 -2.40 0.89 19.37
C SER A 566 -1.67 -0.44 19.59
N ASP A 567 -0.48 -0.41 20.18
CA ASP A 567 0.34 -1.57 20.49
C ASP A 567 1.02 -1.42 21.86
N PRO A 568 0.56 -2.15 22.89
CA PRO A 568 1.13 -2.06 24.22
C PRO A 568 2.37 -2.97 24.43
N THR A 569 3.01 -3.46 23.38
CA THR A 569 4.25 -4.24 23.49
C THR A 569 5.29 -3.49 24.33
N GLY A 570 6.08 -4.25 25.11
CA GLY A 570 7.07 -3.72 26.05
C GLY A 570 6.49 -3.33 27.42
N SER A 571 5.17 -3.34 27.60
CA SER A 571 4.57 -3.07 28.91
C SER A 571 5.01 -4.09 29.96
N PHE A 572 5.31 -3.61 31.17
CA PHE A 572 5.90 -4.38 32.26
C PHE A 572 7.28 -4.97 31.93
N ALA A 573 7.98 -4.48 30.91
CA ALA A 573 9.37 -4.88 30.65
C ALA A 573 10.29 -4.28 31.72
N ASP A 574 10.12 -3.00 32.04
CA ASP A 574 10.83 -2.34 33.13
C ASP A 574 9.94 -2.21 34.36
N PHE A 575 9.97 -3.24 35.20
CA PHE A 575 9.24 -3.30 36.47
C PHE A 575 10.16 -3.12 37.68
N ARG A 576 11.48 -2.95 37.47
CA ARG A 576 12.49 -2.93 38.53
C ARG A 576 13.01 -1.53 38.85
N ARG A 577 13.24 -0.68 37.85
CA ARG A 577 13.71 0.70 38.10
C ARG A 577 12.63 1.51 38.82
N SER A 578 13.09 2.47 39.60
CA SER A 578 12.23 3.49 40.20
C SER A 578 11.67 4.43 39.12
N LEU A 579 10.51 5.03 39.41
CA LEU A 579 9.88 5.96 38.48
C LEU A 579 10.73 7.24 38.26
N LEU A 580 11.54 7.63 39.24
CA LEU A 580 12.45 8.78 39.16
C LEU A 580 13.61 8.53 38.19
N GLU A 581 14.14 7.30 38.13
CA GLU A 581 15.16 6.91 37.15
C GLU A 581 14.64 6.98 35.71
N MET A 582 13.34 6.74 35.51
CA MET A 582 12.70 6.80 34.19
C MET A 582 12.30 8.22 33.76
N ALA A 583 12.33 9.20 34.66
CA ALA A 583 11.77 10.55 34.40
C ALA A 583 12.33 11.22 33.14
N GLY A 584 13.60 10.98 32.80
CA GLY A 584 14.22 11.55 31.60
C GLY A 584 13.59 11.08 30.29
N ASP A 585 13.15 9.83 30.22
CA ASP A 585 12.51 9.30 29.03
C ASP A 585 11.17 9.99 28.73
N TYR A 586 10.52 10.55 29.76
CA TYR A 586 9.23 11.23 29.68
C TYR A 586 9.35 12.76 29.57
N ALA A 587 10.57 13.32 29.62
CA ALA A 587 10.81 14.69 29.16
C ALA A 587 10.92 14.77 27.61
N ARG A 588 11.35 13.68 26.96
CA ARG A 588 11.56 13.61 25.50
C ARG A 588 10.37 14.08 24.65
N PRO A 589 9.09 13.74 24.95
CA PRO A 589 7.96 14.21 24.15
C PRO A 589 7.85 15.74 24.11
N VAL A 590 8.20 16.43 25.19
CA VAL A 590 8.26 17.89 25.22
C VAL A 590 9.48 18.37 24.43
N ASN A 591 10.66 17.80 24.69
CA ASN A 591 11.92 18.21 24.04
C ASN A 591 11.84 18.07 22.51
N ALA A 592 11.22 16.99 22.00
CA ALA A 592 11.03 16.75 20.56
C ALA A 592 10.13 17.77 19.85
N ARG A 593 9.44 18.64 20.60
CA ARG A 593 8.49 19.63 20.11
C ARG A 593 8.93 21.08 20.32
N LEU A 594 10.06 21.34 20.99
CA LEU A 594 10.53 22.70 21.31
C LEU A 594 10.69 23.62 20.08
N GLY A 595 11.06 23.07 18.92
CA GLY A 595 11.16 23.81 17.65
C GLY A 595 9.92 23.73 16.74
N LYS A 596 8.83 23.11 17.21
CA LYS A 596 7.62 22.83 16.40
C LYS A 596 6.38 23.55 16.92
N VAL A 597 6.29 23.76 18.23
CA VAL A 597 5.13 24.42 18.86
C VAL A 597 5.37 25.92 18.99
N PRO A 598 4.33 26.76 18.82
CA PRO A 598 4.48 28.22 18.91
C PRO A 598 4.76 28.70 20.34
N ARG A 599 4.27 27.96 21.36
CA ARG A 599 4.41 28.31 22.79
C ARG A 599 4.97 27.14 23.59
N PRO A 600 6.30 26.89 23.53
CA PRO A 600 6.92 25.71 24.15
C PRO A 600 6.75 25.62 25.67
N ARG A 601 6.76 26.77 26.36
CA ARG A 601 6.56 26.83 27.81
C ARG A 601 5.17 26.36 28.22
N GLU A 602 4.13 26.92 27.62
CA GLU A 602 2.75 26.53 27.91
C GLU A 602 2.52 25.05 27.58
N PHE A 603 3.07 24.56 26.46
CA PHE A 603 3.01 23.14 26.11
C PHE A 603 3.61 22.26 27.22
N ALA A 604 4.79 22.62 27.73
CA ALA A 604 5.45 21.88 28.81
C ALA A 604 4.64 21.91 30.12
N GLU A 605 4.06 23.07 30.48
CA GLU A 605 3.24 23.24 31.67
C GLU A 605 1.95 22.40 31.61
N PHE A 606 1.22 22.44 30.49
CA PHE A 606 0.03 21.60 30.28
C PHE A 606 0.36 20.10 30.33
N TYR A 607 1.50 19.70 29.75
CA TYR A 607 1.97 18.31 29.79
C TYR A 607 2.25 17.86 31.23
N LEU A 608 3.06 18.63 31.98
CA LEU A 608 3.45 18.29 33.35
C LEU A 608 2.27 18.29 34.31
N GLN A 609 1.35 19.26 34.17
CA GLN A 609 0.13 19.32 34.95
C GLN A 609 -0.70 18.04 34.74
N ALA A 610 -0.99 17.71 33.49
CA ALA A 610 -1.83 16.56 33.15
C ALA A 610 -1.18 15.22 33.54
N PHE A 611 0.16 15.14 33.43
CA PHE A 611 0.97 14.01 33.91
C PHE A 611 0.82 13.83 35.43
N GLY A 612 1.06 14.88 36.21
CA GLY A 612 0.98 14.84 37.66
C GLY A 612 -0.43 14.52 38.16
N GLU A 613 -1.45 15.18 37.61
CA GLU A 613 -2.86 14.93 37.94
C GLU A 613 -3.24 13.47 37.68
N ARG A 614 -2.83 12.91 36.55
CA ARG A 614 -3.11 11.51 36.20
C ARG A 614 -2.38 10.53 37.11
N PHE A 615 -1.10 10.76 37.39
CA PHE A 615 -0.30 9.92 38.28
C PHE A 615 -0.93 9.85 39.67
N LEU A 616 -1.20 11.02 40.28
CA LEU A 616 -1.79 11.11 41.61
C LEU A 616 -3.20 10.51 41.66
N HIS A 617 -3.98 10.68 40.60
CA HIS A 617 -5.29 10.02 40.49
C HIS A 617 -5.16 8.49 40.53
N LEU A 618 -4.27 7.90 39.72
CA LEU A 618 -4.05 6.44 39.71
C LEU A 618 -3.51 5.93 41.05
N GLN A 619 -2.60 6.68 41.69
CA GLN A 619 -2.09 6.34 43.02
C GLN A 619 -3.20 6.34 44.08
N ARG A 620 -4.10 7.35 44.06
CA ARG A 620 -5.27 7.40 44.95
C ARG A 620 -6.24 6.25 44.69
N GLU A 621 -6.50 5.94 43.43
CA GLU A 621 -7.39 4.83 43.06
C GLU A 621 -6.82 3.47 43.49
N TYR A 622 -5.51 3.26 43.39
CA TYR A 622 -4.83 2.10 43.95
C TYR A 622 -4.99 2.03 45.46
N ARG A 623 -4.66 3.11 46.20
CA ARG A 623 -4.78 3.15 47.66
C ARG A 623 -6.21 2.88 48.13
N LYS A 624 -7.22 3.45 47.45
CA LYS A 624 -8.65 3.28 47.74
C LYS A 624 -9.13 1.85 47.49
N ARG A 625 -8.64 1.19 46.43
CA ARG A 625 -9.09 -0.14 45.99
C ARG A 625 -8.01 -1.21 46.10
N ARG A 626 -7.10 -1.05 47.07
CA ARG A 626 -5.87 -1.85 47.19
C ARG A 626 -6.11 -3.35 47.08
N ARG A 627 -7.09 -3.88 47.82
CA ARG A 627 -7.45 -5.31 47.78
C ARG A 627 -7.79 -5.80 46.37
N ALA A 628 -8.50 -5.00 45.57
CA ALA A 628 -8.89 -5.38 44.21
C ALA A 628 -7.68 -5.44 43.26
N PHE A 629 -6.78 -4.45 43.36
CA PHE A 629 -5.54 -4.43 42.58
C PHE A 629 -4.59 -5.57 42.98
N ASP A 630 -4.34 -5.75 44.28
CA ASP A 630 -3.44 -6.78 44.79
C ASP A 630 -3.97 -8.20 44.54
N ALA A 631 -5.29 -8.39 44.44
CA ALA A 631 -5.91 -9.70 44.18
C ALA A 631 -6.03 -10.07 42.70
N LEU A 632 -5.86 -9.12 41.77
CA LEU A 632 -6.25 -9.27 40.37
C LEU A 632 -5.58 -10.47 39.67
N PHE A 633 -4.30 -10.71 39.96
CA PHE A 633 -3.50 -11.76 39.32
C PHE A 633 -2.96 -12.80 40.32
N LYS A 634 -3.61 -12.95 41.49
CA LYS A 634 -3.18 -13.90 42.54
C LYS A 634 -3.25 -15.37 42.13
N HIS A 635 -4.03 -15.68 41.11
CA HIS A 635 -4.19 -17.03 40.58
C HIS A 635 -3.15 -17.37 39.51
N CYS A 636 -2.44 -16.38 38.97
CA CYS A 636 -1.39 -16.59 37.98
C CYS A 636 -0.12 -17.12 38.66
N ALA A 637 0.74 -17.79 37.89
CA ALA A 637 2.02 -18.27 38.40
C ALA A 637 2.87 -17.12 38.98
N TYR A 638 3.45 -17.35 40.15
CA TYR A 638 4.31 -16.39 40.84
C TYR A 638 5.77 -16.82 40.74
N ASP A 639 6.57 -16.08 39.98
CA ASP A 639 8.00 -16.30 39.82
C ASP A 639 8.75 -14.97 39.87
N PRO A 640 9.61 -14.74 40.87
CA PRO A 640 10.50 -13.57 40.96
C PRO A 640 11.43 -13.40 39.75
N ALA A 641 11.68 -14.45 38.96
CA ALA A 641 12.42 -14.36 37.70
C ALA A 641 11.67 -13.54 36.63
N GLY A 642 10.40 -13.21 36.85
CA GLY A 642 9.66 -12.23 36.07
C GLY A 642 8.33 -12.73 35.52
N SER A 643 7.57 -13.54 36.27
CA SER A 643 6.17 -13.83 35.91
C SER A 643 5.32 -12.56 35.91
N PHE A 644 4.16 -12.60 35.26
CA PHE A 644 3.29 -11.43 35.19
C PHE A 644 2.80 -10.98 36.57
N ALA A 645 2.44 -11.91 37.47
CA ALA A 645 2.00 -11.58 38.83
C ALA A 645 3.07 -10.81 39.61
N TYR A 646 4.34 -11.23 39.51
CA TYR A 646 5.47 -10.54 40.16
C TYR A 646 5.72 -9.15 39.57
N ARG A 647 5.67 -9.02 38.23
CA ARG A 647 5.81 -7.72 37.55
C ARG A 647 4.69 -6.76 37.94
N TRP A 648 3.45 -7.25 38.03
CA TRP A 648 2.28 -6.50 38.47
C TRP A 648 2.46 -5.97 39.89
N GLU A 649 2.83 -6.84 40.83
CA GLU A 649 3.11 -6.45 42.22
C GLU A 649 4.19 -5.37 42.30
N SER A 650 5.30 -5.55 41.57
CA SER A 650 6.41 -4.60 41.54
C SER A 650 5.97 -3.21 41.04
N VAL A 651 5.14 -3.17 40.00
CA VAL A 651 4.57 -1.93 39.45
C VAL A 651 3.63 -1.23 40.44
N LEU A 652 2.78 -1.99 41.14
CA LEU A 652 1.90 -1.42 42.16
C LEU A 652 2.69 -0.90 43.36
N HIS A 653 3.74 -1.62 43.76
CA HIS A 653 4.61 -1.19 44.84
C HIS A 653 5.27 0.17 44.53
N ARG A 654 5.90 0.33 43.35
CA ARG A 654 6.50 1.62 42.98
C ARG A 654 5.48 2.75 42.80
N LEU A 655 4.28 2.44 42.28
CA LEU A 655 3.19 3.42 42.21
C LEU A 655 2.82 3.90 43.62
N HIS A 656 2.79 3.01 44.61
CA HIS A 656 2.43 3.32 45.98
C HIS A 656 3.45 4.19 46.70
N THR A 657 4.74 3.88 46.51
CA THR A 657 5.86 4.45 47.27
C THR A 657 6.45 5.72 46.67
N THR A 658 6.28 5.97 45.37
CA THR A 658 6.82 7.16 44.71
C THR A 658 6.05 8.42 45.12
N ASP A 659 6.78 9.49 45.45
CA ASP A 659 6.22 10.83 45.62
C ASP A 659 5.88 11.44 44.25
N GLY A 660 4.61 11.78 44.05
CA GLY A 660 4.13 12.31 42.76
C GLY A 660 4.65 13.72 42.45
N GLU A 661 4.86 14.57 43.46
CA GLU A 661 5.39 15.92 43.25
C GLU A 661 6.88 15.88 42.92
N GLU A 662 7.63 15.02 43.61
CA GLU A 662 9.04 14.76 43.29
C GLU A 662 9.19 14.21 41.87
N LEU A 663 8.32 13.29 41.45
CA LEU A 663 8.33 12.74 40.10
C LEU A 663 8.08 13.81 39.04
N VAL A 664 7.08 14.67 39.22
CA VAL A 664 6.80 15.79 38.29
C VAL A 664 8.00 16.73 38.19
N ARG A 665 8.64 17.03 39.33
CA ARG A 665 9.86 17.85 39.37
C ARG A 665 11.01 17.20 38.61
N ALA A 666 11.23 15.90 38.81
CA ALA A 666 12.27 15.14 38.14
C ALA A 666 12.09 15.10 36.60
N VAL A 667 10.85 15.09 36.10
CA VAL A 667 10.57 15.21 34.66
C VAL A 667 10.84 16.64 34.20
N ARG A 668 10.35 17.65 34.93
CA ARG A 668 10.53 19.08 34.62
C ARG A 668 12.01 19.45 34.47
N GLU A 669 12.87 19.03 35.39
CA GLU A 669 14.32 19.32 35.39
C GLU A 669 15.03 18.78 34.15
N ARG A 670 14.47 17.76 33.50
CA ARG A 670 15.01 17.12 32.29
C ARG A 670 14.41 17.65 30.99
N ILE A 671 13.52 18.63 31.07
CA ILE A 671 13.05 19.36 29.89
C ILE A 671 14.12 20.37 29.48
N ASP A 672 14.41 20.43 28.18
CA ASP A 672 15.45 21.27 27.59
C ASP A 672 14.95 22.71 27.34
N LEU A 673 14.23 23.27 28.33
CA LEU A 673 13.71 24.64 28.31
C LEU A 673 14.33 25.44 29.47
N PRO A 674 15.27 26.37 29.21
CA PRO A 674 16.01 27.08 30.25
C PRO A 674 15.14 27.81 31.27
N ASP A 675 14.03 28.43 30.81
CA ASP A 675 13.15 29.24 31.65
C ASP A 675 12.08 28.43 32.43
N LEU A 676 12.14 27.10 32.35
CA LEU A 676 11.21 26.18 33.04
C LEU A 676 11.79 25.53 34.30
N ARG A 677 13.13 25.57 34.43
CA ARG A 677 13.90 24.89 35.48
C ARG A 677 13.87 25.63 36.80
#